data_AF-A0A9P1F0Q2-F1
#
_entry.id   AF-A0A9P1F0Q2-F1
#
_cell.length_a   1.000
_cell.length_b   1.000
_cell.length_c   1.000
_cell.angle_alpha   90.00
_cell.angle_beta   90.00
_cell.angle_gamma   90.00
#
_symmetry.space_group_name_H-M   'P 1'
#
loop_
_entity.id
_entity.type
_entity.pdbx_description
1 polymer ?
#
loop_
_entity_poly.entity_id
_entity_poly.type
_entity_poly.pdbx_seq_one_letter_code
_entity_poly.pdbx_strand_id
1 'polypeptide(L)'
;MLRLLLTFLWLILISQSKLDSCEQWIQQLGDLDVFSEAQIRTVCMHQRQWVKDRDEEAGRQFLEVTTENQLKYLRHVEQCTRENCVRDARRKKRAPSKSIRKEIRMMSPSELRDLGLAMNGLKSRQIDNITAWDLHTLVHYPDSAPGAHWGPAFLPWHREFLRQFEIALQTEVPSVTLPFWDSTLDQGLPDEADSVLWTDELLGNGNGYVKTGPFANWDTNVLMPLSQIPVKKLYRSTGGREQDRLMTPKDANWIVTRKNFSQLTFCHDKTFESMHGLSHVWVGGFMYVIRVSPNDPTFYMHHAFIDNLWEQFRQHSQTREERETQWATKNCNDNHGYDVQMKPFTIQNRDGLANQYTDEWYEYQPVRHCSAHDATCDSAYYWCDRQLWRCRSRVVYGGNCTGFEGTQICYNSVCSQGKCVVPPRVRSATKTRIEEGNERSEMKERLWTKTVLLDENANGIEDDLSRVVITDLDTNHTYIVFNQGAAEFPEIPGTVYLSLPKPRAGKMSRVLLEARDQFGRYCQAQCLNATSERYQVCQPNLNVSLNSDLSSPIAFTHSASSRTFLDIDLSVHPRLIRPEMPYVVFVCSRKLVTSAMIKQATESVRAPVSTENYVFFRVAVFRAIDSNYQIEVSPSSSDIGPPFLSSIEKAASAFDPNIVFVQAPNPELHRGGVRVRVSILSNGNRINCQVKCTEKDGSMHSCSGEVDLHSESHLSQEDVFTSDAHSLPVLGWNMRGHPSFWRHKMPFLSFHC
;
A
#
# COMPACT_ATOMS: atom_id res chain seq x y z
N MET A 1 -20.70 -1.78 18.75
CA MET A 1 -21.84 -0.84 18.91
C MET A 1 -21.37 0.56 19.33
N LEU A 2 -20.63 0.70 20.45
CA LEU A 2 -20.10 1.98 20.96
C LEU A 2 -19.07 2.70 20.04
N ARG A 3 -18.34 1.95 19.18
CA ARG A 3 -17.39 2.52 18.19
C ARG A 3 -17.98 2.79 16.79
N LEU A 4 -19.08 2.12 16.43
CA LEU A 4 -19.90 2.54 15.29
C LEU A 4 -20.47 3.95 15.56
N LEU A 5 -20.86 4.22 16.81
CA LEU A 5 -21.24 5.53 17.35
C LEU A 5 -20.12 6.60 17.30
N LEU A 6 -18.84 6.22 17.41
CA LEU A 6 -17.68 7.12 17.27
C LEU A 6 -17.46 7.59 15.82
N THR A 7 -17.56 6.66 14.87
CA THR A 7 -17.55 6.96 13.42
C THR A 7 -18.79 7.81 13.06
N PHE A 8 -19.92 7.53 13.71
CA PHE A 8 -21.15 8.30 13.62
C PHE A 8 -21.02 9.72 14.19
N LEU A 9 -20.36 9.90 15.32
CA LEU A 9 -20.14 11.22 15.91
C LEU A 9 -19.29 12.07 14.95
N TRP A 10 -18.23 11.49 14.41
CA TRP A 10 -17.35 12.14 13.43
C TRP A 10 -18.09 12.55 12.13
N LEU A 11 -19.02 11.72 11.67
CA LEU A 11 -19.86 11.98 10.50
C LEU A 11 -21.01 12.97 10.77
N ILE A 12 -21.60 12.96 11.97
CA ILE A 12 -22.60 13.93 12.43
C ILE A 12 -21.98 15.33 12.58
N LEU A 13 -20.75 15.40 13.12
CA LEU A 13 -19.99 16.64 13.37
C LEU A 13 -19.65 17.44 12.09
N ILE A 14 -19.67 16.79 10.92
CA ILE A 14 -19.47 17.45 9.60
C ILE A 14 -20.78 18.03 9.05
N SER A 15 -21.94 17.48 9.44
CA SER A 15 -23.24 17.84 8.85
C SER A 15 -24.01 18.95 9.57
N GLN A 16 -23.68 19.26 10.83
CA GLN A 16 -24.39 20.27 11.61
C GLN A 16 -23.60 21.58 11.71
N SER A 17 -23.93 22.53 10.84
CA SER A 17 -23.32 23.87 10.78
C SER A 17 -23.82 24.85 11.87
N LYS A 18 -24.32 24.38 13.03
CA LYS A 18 -25.10 25.23 13.96
C LYS A 18 -24.85 25.03 15.47
N LEU A 19 -23.68 24.51 15.89
CA LEU A 19 -23.30 24.54 17.32
C LEU A 19 -21.90 25.15 17.49
N ASP A 20 -21.84 26.27 18.22
CA ASP A 20 -20.77 27.28 18.12
C ASP A 20 -19.65 27.21 19.17
N SER A 21 -19.51 26.17 20.02
CA SER A 21 -18.25 26.04 20.79
C SER A 21 -17.89 24.63 21.27
N CYS A 22 -16.60 24.29 21.19
CA CYS A 22 -16.02 23.02 21.68
C CYS A 22 -16.20 22.84 23.21
N GLU A 23 -16.39 23.93 23.96
CA GLU A 23 -16.64 23.91 25.41
C GLU A 23 -18.03 23.34 25.75
N GLN A 24 -19.04 23.61 24.91
CA GLN A 24 -20.37 22.99 25.07
C GLN A 24 -20.35 21.47 24.81
N TRP A 25 -19.44 21.00 23.94
CA TRP A 25 -19.24 19.58 23.67
C TRP A 25 -18.53 18.86 24.81
N ILE A 26 -17.54 19.50 25.45
CA ILE A 26 -16.86 18.97 26.64
C ILE A 26 -17.86 18.83 27.80
N GLN A 27 -18.77 19.79 27.98
CA GLN A 27 -19.83 19.69 28.99
C GLN A 27 -20.86 18.58 28.71
N GLN A 28 -21.33 18.41 27.47
CA GLN A 28 -22.37 17.40 27.16
C GLN A 28 -21.85 15.96 27.07
N LEU A 29 -20.59 15.77 26.66
CA LEU A 29 -20.00 14.44 26.47
C LEU A 29 -19.10 14.00 27.64
N GLY A 30 -18.63 14.94 28.46
CA GLY A 30 -17.87 14.66 29.68
C GLY A 30 -18.70 13.95 30.75
N ASP A 31 -19.99 14.29 30.86
CA ASP A 31 -20.91 13.68 31.83
C ASP A 31 -21.30 12.22 31.50
N LEU A 32 -20.95 11.72 30.30
CA LEU A 32 -21.28 10.36 29.87
C LEU A 32 -20.14 9.35 30.12
N ASP A 33 -18.96 9.81 30.60
CA ASP A 33 -17.80 8.98 30.98
C ASP A 33 -17.29 8.03 29.86
N VAL A 34 -17.55 8.38 28.59
CA VAL A 34 -17.22 7.55 27.40
C VAL A 34 -15.93 7.99 26.69
N PHE A 35 -15.49 9.24 26.84
CA PHE A 35 -14.32 9.80 26.14
C PHE A 35 -13.43 10.61 27.09
N SER A 36 -12.10 10.63 26.84
CA SER A 36 -11.21 11.54 27.57
C SER A 36 -11.22 12.94 26.95
N GLU A 37 -11.04 13.97 27.78
CA GLU A 37 -11.03 15.37 27.35
C GLU A 37 -10.00 15.65 26.24
N ALA A 38 -8.85 14.97 26.28
CA ALA A 38 -7.79 15.05 25.27
C ALA A 38 -8.25 14.57 23.88
N GLN A 39 -9.12 13.54 23.82
CA GLN A 39 -9.66 13.02 22.57
C GLN A 39 -10.68 13.99 21.95
N ILE A 40 -11.53 14.60 22.77
CA ILE A 40 -12.52 15.61 22.34
C ILE A 40 -11.80 16.85 21.80
N ARG A 41 -10.75 17.32 22.49
CA ARG A 41 -9.94 18.48 22.07
C ARG A 41 -9.22 18.25 20.73
N THR A 42 -8.72 17.04 20.49
CA THR A 42 -8.07 16.68 19.21
C THR A 42 -9.04 16.76 18.03
N VAL A 43 -10.26 16.22 18.20
CA VAL A 43 -11.33 16.28 17.19
C VAL A 43 -11.75 17.72 16.91
N CYS A 44 -11.89 18.56 17.94
CA CYS A 44 -12.18 19.98 17.77
C CYS A 44 -11.07 20.75 17.04
N MET A 45 -9.79 20.43 17.27
CA MET A 45 -8.69 21.07 16.55
C MET A 45 -8.73 20.73 15.06
N HIS A 46 -9.00 19.47 14.71
CA HIS A 46 -9.17 19.05 13.31
C HIS A 46 -10.40 19.67 12.65
N GLN A 47 -11.53 19.80 13.37
CA GLN A 47 -12.71 20.51 12.88
C GLN A 47 -12.41 21.99 12.63
N ARG A 48 -11.70 22.68 13.54
CA ARG A 48 -11.30 24.08 13.35
C ARG A 48 -10.35 24.26 12.18
N GLN A 49 -9.41 23.34 11.98
CA GLN A 49 -8.54 23.35 10.80
C GLN A 49 -9.36 23.11 9.54
N TRP A 50 -10.30 22.16 9.53
CA TRP A 50 -11.21 21.91 8.40
C TRP A 50 -12.15 23.10 8.10
N VAL A 51 -12.65 23.80 9.13
CA VAL A 51 -13.45 25.03 8.97
C VAL A 51 -12.59 26.17 8.43
N LYS A 52 -11.33 26.29 8.89
CA LYS A 52 -10.37 27.22 8.31
C LYS A 52 -10.06 26.89 6.85
N ASP A 53 -9.81 25.62 6.52
CA ASP A 53 -9.55 25.17 5.15
C ASP A 53 -10.80 25.31 4.24
N ARG A 54 -12.01 25.21 4.82
CA ARG A 54 -13.29 25.54 4.15
C ARG A 54 -13.38 27.03 3.82
N ASP A 55 -12.94 27.87 4.75
CA ASP A 55 -13.02 29.33 4.65
C ASP A 55 -11.83 29.94 3.86
N GLU A 56 -10.70 29.23 3.79
CA GLU A 56 -9.50 29.54 3.00
C GLU A 56 -9.52 28.86 1.62
N GLU A 57 -10.48 29.27 0.75
CA GLU A 57 -10.25 29.38 -0.71
C GLU A 57 -10.68 28.22 -1.66
N ALA A 58 -11.40 27.17 -1.23
CA ALA A 58 -11.92 26.16 -2.18
C ALA A 58 -13.42 25.82 -2.07
N GLY A 59 -14.08 26.11 -0.94
CA GLY A 59 -15.45 25.65 -0.68
C GLY A 59 -16.58 26.59 -1.13
N ARG A 60 -16.30 27.87 -1.38
CA ARG A 60 -17.34 28.88 -1.72
C ARG A 60 -17.63 29.01 -3.22
N GLN A 61 -16.79 28.47 -4.12
CA GLN A 61 -16.95 28.72 -5.56
C GLN A 61 -17.73 27.66 -6.35
N PHE A 62 -17.90 26.43 -5.86
CA PHE A 62 -18.30 25.35 -6.79
C PHE A 62 -19.78 25.29 -7.16
N LEU A 63 -20.70 25.65 -6.26
CA LEU A 63 -22.15 25.64 -6.55
C LEU A 63 -22.65 26.91 -7.27
N GLU A 64 -21.85 27.97 -7.33
CA GLU A 64 -22.13 29.15 -8.17
C GLU A 64 -21.52 29.05 -9.58
N VAL A 65 -20.68 28.04 -9.87
CA VAL A 65 -19.91 27.95 -11.14
C VAL A 65 -19.96 26.54 -11.76
N THR A 66 -21.10 25.84 -11.72
CA THR A 66 -21.31 24.75 -12.69
C THR A 66 -21.51 25.39 -14.06
N THR A 67 -20.69 25.02 -15.05
CA THR A 67 -20.77 25.68 -16.36
C THR A 67 -22.07 25.31 -17.08
N GLU A 68 -22.45 26.11 -18.09
CA GLU A 68 -23.64 25.83 -18.89
C GLU A 68 -23.55 24.46 -19.58
N ASN A 69 -22.37 24.06 -20.07
CA ASN A 69 -22.19 22.75 -20.71
C ASN A 69 -22.32 21.59 -19.71
N GLN A 70 -21.78 21.74 -18.49
CA GLN A 70 -21.91 20.76 -17.42
C GLN A 70 -23.38 20.60 -17.01
N LEU A 71 -24.11 21.70 -16.81
CA LEU A 71 -25.54 21.68 -16.51
C LEU A 71 -26.35 21.06 -17.66
N LYS A 72 -26.02 21.38 -18.90
CA LYS A 72 -26.67 20.79 -20.08
C LYS A 72 -26.47 19.28 -20.15
N TYR A 73 -25.26 18.80 -19.84
CA TYR A 73 -24.99 17.36 -19.75
C TYR A 73 -25.82 16.69 -18.65
N LEU A 74 -25.81 17.22 -17.43
CA LEU A 74 -26.55 16.65 -16.31
C LEU A 74 -28.07 16.63 -16.57
N ARG A 75 -28.63 17.72 -17.08
CA ARG A 75 -30.05 17.79 -17.48
C ARG A 75 -30.38 16.82 -18.60
N HIS A 76 -29.48 16.62 -19.56
CA HIS A 76 -29.68 15.64 -20.62
C HIS A 76 -29.73 14.22 -20.08
N VAL A 77 -28.85 13.86 -19.15
CA VAL A 77 -28.86 12.54 -18.49
C VAL A 77 -30.14 12.33 -17.69
N GLU A 78 -30.57 13.35 -16.93
CA GLU A 78 -31.82 13.30 -16.16
C GLU A 78 -33.05 13.14 -17.09
N GLN A 79 -33.15 13.94 -18.15
CA GLN A 79 -34.22 13.82 -19.15
C GLN A 79 -34.20 12.44 -19.81
N CYS A 80 -33.03 11.97 -20.24
CA CYS A 80 -32.87 10.66 -20.86
C CYS A 80 -33.28 9.52 -19.92
N THR A 81 -33.03 9.69 -18.62
CA THR A 81 -33.44 8.73 -17.59
C THR A 81 -34.96 8.59 -17.55
N ARG A 82 -35.69 9.70 -17.53
CA ARG A 82 -37.17 9.72 -17.53
C ARG A 82 -37.75 9.17 -18.82
N GLU A 83 -37.15 9.50 -19.96
CA GLU A 83 -37.60 9.06 -21.29
C GLU A 83 -37.11 7.65 -21.65
N ASN A 84 -36.22 7.08 -20.84
CA ASN A 84 -35.45 5.86 -21.14
C ASN A 84 -34.85 5.91 -22.56
N CYS A 85 -34.09 6.98 -22.83
CA CYS A 85 -33.75 7.38 -24.18
C CYS A 85 -32.64 6.54 -24.86
N VAL A 86 -31.96 5.64 -24.14
CA VAL A 86 -30.89 4.75 -24.64
C VAL A 86 -31.44 3.61 -25.53
N ARG A 87 -32.58 3.84 -26.17
CA ARG A 87 -33.19 2.90 -27.13
C ARG A 87 -32.27 2.74 -28.33
N ASP A 88 -31.95 1.49 -28.63
CA ASP A 88 -31.20 1.08 -29.83
C ASP A 88 -31.84 1.72 -31.08
N ALA A 89 -31.14 2.68 -31.69
CA ALA A 89 -31.60 3.44 -32.85
C ALA A 89 -31.99 2.54 -34.04
N ARG A 90 -31.58 1.26 -34.02
CA ARG A 90 -31.82 0.27 -35.06
C ARG A 90 -33.08 -0.59 -34.85
N ARG A 91 -33.77 -0.56 -33.70
CA ARG A 91 -34.91 -1.46 -33.40
C ARG A 91 -36.10 -0.77 -32.74
N LYS A 92 -36.76 0.14 -33.47
CA LYS A 92 -38.01 0.82 -33.07
C LYS A 92 -39.26 -0.08 -32.85
N LYS A 93 -39.16 -1.41 -32.95
CA LYS A 93 -40.34 -2.33 -32.99
C LYS A 93 -40.39 -3.46 -31.93
N ARG A 94 -39.43 -3.55 -30.99
CA ARG A 94 -39.52 -4.51 -29.86
C ARG A 94 -39.71 -3.75 -28.55
N ALA A 95 -40.49 -4.33 -27.65
CA ALA A 95 -40.60 -3.84 -26.27
C ALA A 95 -39.17 -3.70 -25.67
N PRO A 96 -38.92 -2.66 -24.87
CA PRO A 96 -37.59 -2.42 -24.31
C PRO A 96 -37.15 -3.64 -23.50
N SER A 97 -35.92 -4.14 -23.72
CA SER A 97 -35.33 -5.13 -22.82
C SER A 97 -34.82 -4.38 -21.60
N LYS A 98 -35.49 -4.59 -20.47
CA LYS A 98 -35.08 -4.17 -19.14
C LYS A 98 -33.62 -4.57 -18.86
N SER A 99 -32.85 -3.68 -18.21
CA SER A 99 -31.46 -3.96 -17.83
C SER A 99 -31.42 -5.01 -16.72
N ILE A 100 -30.58 -6.03 -16.85
CA ILE A 100 -30.41 -7.05 -15.79
C ILE A 100 -29.11 -6.72 -15.03
N ARG A 101 -29.25 -6.17 -13.83
CA ARG A 101 -28.13 -5.92 -12.93
C ARG A 101 -27.71 -7.23 -12.28
N LYS A 102 -26.49 -7.65 -12.54
CA LYS A 102 -25.90 -8.88 -12.01
C LYS A 102 -24.92 -8.57 -10.89
N GLU A 103 -24.67 -9.55 -10.03
CA GLU A 103 -23.48 -9.48 -9.17
C GLU A 103 -22.24 -9.44 -10.08
N ILE A 104 -21.26 -8.61 -9.78
CA ILE A 104 -20.11 -8.38 -10.68
C ILE A 104 -19.38 -9.69 -11.08
N ARG A 105 -19.29 -10.67 -10.18
CA ARG A 105 -18.67 -11.98 -10.44
C ARG A 105 -19.59 -12.90 -11.26
N MET A 106 -20.85 -12.56 -11.49
CA MET A 106 -21.72 -13.32 -12.40
C MET A 106 -21.69 -12.77 -13.84
N MET A 107 -20.98 -11.65 -14.07
CA MET A 107 -20.81 -11.08 -15.40
C MET A 107 -19.88 -11.95 -16.25
N SER A 108 -20.20 -12.06 -17.53
CA SER A 108 -19.33 -12.68 -18.52
C SER A 108 -18.07 -11.82 -18.77
N PRO A 109 -17.00 -12.41 -19.32
CA PRO A 109 -15.81 -11.65 -19.68
C PRO A 109 -16.08 -10.50 -20.66
N SER A 110 -17.07 -10.61 -21.54
CA SER A 110 -17.50 -9.51 -22.42
C SER A 110 -18.19 -8.39 -21.65
N GLU A 111 -19.10 -8.72 -20.74
CA GLU A 111 -19.80 -7.73 -19.92
C GLU A 111 -18.83 -6.97 -19.00
N LEU A 112 -17.83 -7.67 -18.42
CA LEU A 112 -16.77 -7.03 -17.61
C LEU A 112 -15.90 -6.08 -18.44
N ARG A 113 -15.55 -6.46 -19.68
CA ARG A 113 -14.83 -5.58 -20.60
C ARG A 113 -15.66 -4.34 -20.98
N ASP A 114 -16.93 -4.54 -21.34
CA ASP A 114 -17.85 -3.45 -21.70
C ASP A 114 -18.05 -2.49 -20.52
N LEU A 115 -18.15 -3.01 -19.30
CA LEU A 115 -18.20 -2.21 -18.07
C LEU A 115 -16.94 -1.35 -17.89
N GLY A 116 -15.76 -1.98 -18.01
CA GLY A 116 -14.48 -1.28 -17.93
C GLY A 116 -14.36 -0.20 -19.01
N LEU A 117 -14.79 -0.49 -20.25
CA LEU A 117 -14.81 0.49 -21.34
C LEU A 117 -15.75 1.66 -21.06
N ALA A 118 -16.98 1.40 -20.58
CA ALA A 118 -17.95 2.45 -20.28
C ALA A 118 -17.48 3.38 -19.15
N MET A 119 -16.97 2.80 -18.06
CA MET A 119 -16.47 3.57 -16.92
C MET A 119 -15.22 4.40 -17.29
N ASN A 120 -14.28 3.82 -18.03
CA ASN A 120 -13.13 4.55 -18.55
C ASN A 120 -13.54 5.61 -19.58
N GLY A 121 -14.59 5.37 -20.36
CA GLY A 121 -15.20 6.34 -21.28
C GLY A 121 -15.62 7.60 -20.52
N LEU A 122 -16.44 7.44 -19.47
CA LEU A 122 -16.84 8.56 -18.59
C LEU A 122 -15.64 9.26 -17.93
N LYS A 123 -14.60 8.50 -17.56
CA LYS A 123 -13.38 9.05 -16.95
C LYS A 123 -12.50 9.80 -17.95
N SER A 124 -12.59 9.49 -19.24
CA SER A 124 -11.84 10.19 -20.30
C SER A 124 -12.58 11.39 -20.89
N ARG A 125 -13.91 11.38 -20.83
CA ARG A 125 -14.77 12.41 -21.42
C ARG A 125 -14.75 13.71 -20.62
N GLN A 126 -14.07 14.72 -21.13
CA GLN A 126 -13.95 16.04 -20.52
C GLN A 126 -15.15 16.94 -20.89
N ILE A 127 -15.65 17.70 -19.91
CA ILE A 127 -16.66 18.76 -20.05
C ILE A 127 -16.17 19.96 -19.24
N ASP A 128 -15.61 20.96 -19.92
CA ASP A 128 -15.02 22.15 -19.30
C ASP A 128 -13.99 21.82 -18.19
N ASN A 129 -12.98 21.02 -18.56
CA ASN A 129 -11.83 20.61 -17.72
C ASN A 129 -12.13 19.65 -16.55
N ILE A 130 -13.33 19.09 -16.48
CA ILE A 130 -13.69 18.01 -15.55
C ILE A 130 -14.25 16.82 -16.32
N THR A 131 -13.99 15.61 -15.85
CA THR A 131 -14.50 14.40 -16.51
C THR A 131 -15.99 14.21 -16.23
N ALA A 132 -16.71 13.54 -17.12
CA ALA A 132 -18.11 13.18 -16.91
C ALA A 132 -18.28 12.31 -15.64
N TRP A 133 -17.31 11.44 -15.34
CA TRP A 133 -17.24 10.70 -14.07
C TRP A 133 -17.17 11.63 -12.86
N ASP A 134 -16.25 12.59 -12.91
CA ASP A 134 -16.01 13.53 -11.81
C ASP A 134 -17.20 14.46 -11.58
N LEU A 135 -17.97 14.81 -12.63
CA LEU A 135 -19.25 15.50 -12.49
C LEU A 135 -20.27 14.67 -11.72
N HIS A 136 -20.39 13.37 -11.99
CA HIS A 136 -21.27 12.48 -11.21
C HIS A 136 -20.80 12.38 -9.75
N THR A 137 -19.50 12.41 -9.49
CA THR A 137 -18.97 12.48 -8.12
C THR A 137 -19.45 13.74 -7.37
N LEU A 138 -19.53 14.87 -8.06
CA LEU A 138 -19.98 16.15 -7.50
C LEU A 138 -21.50 16.24 -7.29
N VAL A 139 -22.28 15.43 -8.00
CA VAL A 139 -23.73 15.33 -7.78
C VAL A 139 -24.02 14.79 -6.37
N HIS A 140 -23.24 13.83 -5.89
CA HIS A 140 -23.39 13.21 -4.55
C HIS A 140 -22.81 14.06 -3.41
N TYR A 141 -22.05 15.11 -3.73
CA TYR A 141 -21.40 15.97 -2.76
C TYR A 141 -22.44 16.52 -1.75
N PRO A 142 -22.14 16.55 -0.43
CA PRO A 142 -23.15 16.88 0.60
C PRO A 142 -23.86 18.23 0.39
N ASP A 143 -23.15 19.20 -0.19
CA ASP A 143 -23.68 20.54 -0.47
C ASP A 143 -24.66 20.52 -1.67
N SER A 144 -24.43 19.65 -2.65
CA SER A 144 -25.28 19.44 -3.84
C SER A 144 -26.50 18.55 -3.54
N ALA A 145 -26.31 17.55 -2.68
CA ALA A 145 -27.29 16.50 -2.39
C ALA A 145 -27.55 16.36 -0.87
N PRO A 146 -28.13 17.38 -0.23
CA PRO A 146 -28.35 17.37 1.22
C PRO A 146 -29.33 16.28 1.69
N GLY A 147 -30.15 15.74 0.79
CA GLY A 147 -31.08 14.63 1.07
C GLY A 147 -30.49 13.24 0.89
N ALA A 148 -29.27 13.11 0.35
CA ALA A 148 -28.67 11.83 0.01
C ALA A 148 -28.34 10.97 1.24
N HIS A 149 -28.19 11.53 2.43
CA HIS A 149 -27.78 10.81 3.65
C HIS A 149 -28.60 11.19 4.87
N TRP A 150 -28.64 10.31 5.87
CA TRP A 150 -29.16 10.60 7.21
C TRP A 150 -30.66 10.85 7.28
N GLY A 151 -31.43 10.25 6.38
CA GLY A 151 -32.87 10.41 6.41
C GLY A 151 -33.62 9.63 5.34
N PRO A 152 -34.96 9.77 5.32
CA PRO A 152 -35.85 8.97 4.46
C PRO A 152 -35.57 9.07 2.96
N ALA A 153 -34.97 10.17 2.49
CA ALA A 153 -34.61 10.33 1.09
C ALA A 153 -33.37 9.52 0.66
N PHE A 154 -32.58 8.94 1.59
CA PHE A 154 -31.34 8.20 1.29
C PHE A 154 -31.54 7.12 0.20
N LEU A 155 -32.54 6.24 0.38
CA LEU A 155 -32.82 5.13 -0.53
C LEU A 155 -33.33 5.60 -1.91
N PRO A 156 -34.41 6.42 -1.99
CA PRO A 156 -34.88 7.00 -3.26
C PRO A 156 -33.82 7.81 -4.01
N TRP A 157 -33.02 8.62 -3.30
CA TRP A 157 -32.00 9.46 -3.90
C TRP A 157 -30.90 8.62 -4.55
N HIS A 158 -30.37 7.61 -3.85
CA HIS A 158 -29.34 6.75 -4.42
C HIS A 158 -29.88 5.90 -5.57
N ARG A 159 -31.13 5.43 -5.49
CA ARG A 159 -31.79 4.73 -6.61
C ARG A 159 -31.79 5.58 -7.88
N GLU A 160 -32.19 6.85 -7.76
CA GLU A 160 -32.21 7.74 -8.91
C GLU A 160 -30.80 8.03 -9.44
N PHE A 161 -29.87 8.31 -8.53
CA PHE A 161 -28.48 8.56 -8.88
C PHE A 161 -27.85 7.37 -9.64
N LEU A 162 -28.07 6.13 -9.17
CA LEU A 162 -27.58 4.92 -9.85
C LEU A 162 -28.20 4.76 -11.24
N ARG A 163 -29.48 5.12 -11.42
CA ARG A 163 -30.13 5.02 -12.72
C ARG A 163 -29.57 6.05 -13.70
N GLN A 164 -29.40 7.30 -13.29
CA GLN A 164 -28.77 8.34 -14.12
C GLN A 164 -27.32 7.96 -14.48
N PHE A 165 -26.59 7.39 -13.53
CA PHE A 165 -25.23 6.90 -13.77
C PHE A 165 -25.21 5.74 -14.78
N GLU A 166 -26.13 4.78 -14.67
CA GLU A 166 -26.27 3.69 -15.64
C GLU A 166 -26.59 4.20 -17.05
N ILE A 167 -27.45 5.22 -17.20
CA ILE A 167 -27.72 5.88 -18.49
C ILE A 167 -26.46 6.54 -19.05
N ALA A 168 -25.65 7.17 -18.20
CA ALA A 168 -24.37 7.75 -18.62
C ALA A 168 -23.40 6.66 -19.12
N LEU A 169 -23.30 5.52 -18.41
CA LEU A 169 -22.52 4.38 -18.88
C LEU A 169 -23.03 3.84 -20.22
N GLN A 170 -24.35 3.75 -20.39
CA GLN A 170 -24.99 3.27 -21.62
C GLN A 170 -24.82 4.23 -22.80
N THR A 171 -24.52 5.51 -22.54
CA THR A 171 -24.14 6.47 -23.59
C THR A 171 -22.76 6.19 -24.15
N GLU A 172 -21.85 5.63 -23.34
CA GLU A 172 -20.52 5.20 -23.77
C GLU A 172 -20.57 3.79 -24.40
N VAL A 173 -21.28 2.84 -23.77
CA VAL A 173 -21.46 1.47 -24.26
C VAL A 173 -22.93 1.03 -24.09
N PRO A 174 -23.76 1.01 -25.15
CA PRO A 174 -25.21 0.78 -25.03
C PRO A 174 -25.64 -0.55 -24.40
N SER A 175 -24.81 -1.59 -24.46
CA SER A 175 -25.09 -2.91 -23.89
C SER A 175 -24.81 -3.01 -22.39
N VAL A 176 -24.15 -2.01 -21.79
CA VAL A 176 -23.69 -2.11 -20.40
C VAL A 176 -24.86 -2.01 -19.42
N THR A 177 -24.75 -2.78 -18.35
CA THR A 177 -25.66 -2.73 -17.20
C THR A 177 -24.84 -2.51 -15.95
N LEU A 178 -25.33 -1.71 -15.01
CA LEU A 178 -24.61 -1.47 -13.76
C LEU A 178 -24.65 -2.75 -12.89
N PRO A 179 -23.52 -3.37 -12.52
CA PRO A 179 -23.55 -4.49 -11.62
C PRO A 179 -23.69 -4.05 -10.16
N PHE A 180 -23.96 -5.01 -9.29
CA PHE A 180 -23.88 -4.83 -7.85
C PHE A 180 -22.75 -5.68 -7.26
N TRP A 181 -22.25 -5.26 -6.10
CA TRP A 181 -21.28 -6.02 -5.30
C TRP A 181 -21.96 -6.50 -4.01
N ASP A 182 -22.26 -7.79 -3.95
CA ASP A 182 -22.77 -8.43 -2.73
C ASP A 182 -21.59 -8.76 -1.80
N SER A 183 -21.29 -7.85 -0.87
CA SER A 183 -20.21 -8.02 0.10
C SER A 183 -20.45 -9.16 1.10
N THR A 184 -21.68 -9.69 1.18
CA THR A 184 -21.98 -10.85 2.02
C THR A 184 -21.45 -12.17 1.43
N LEU A 185 -21.01 -12.17 0.17
CA LEU A 185 -20.33 -13.32 -0.46
C LEU A 185 -18.84 -13.39 -0.08
N ASP A 186 -18.25 -12.24 0.22
CA ASP A 186 -16.87 -12.10 0.69
C ASP A 186 -16.79 -12.38 2.20
N GLN A 187 -17.84 -12.00 2.92
CA GLN A 187 -17.95 -12.20 4.36
C GLN A 187 -17.84 -13.69 4.75
N GLY A 188 -16.86 -14.00 5.60
CA GLY A 188 -16.61 -15.36 6.11
C GLY A 188 -15.54 -16.15 5.35
N LEU A 189 -14.81 -15.52 4.43
CA LEU A 189 -13.47 -15.97 4.06
C LEU A 189 -12.52 -15.93 5.28
N PRO A 190 -11.43 -16.73 5.30
CA PRO A 190 -10.39 -16.58 6.32
C PRO A 190 -9.82 -15.16 6.39
N ASP A 191 -9.77 -14.49 5.24
CA ASP A 191 -9.44 -13.09 5.09
C ASP A 191 -10.27 -12.50 3.94
N GLU A 192 -11.14 -11.53 4.23
CA GLU A 192 -12.01 -10.96 3.20
C GLU A 192 -11.23 -10.13 2.15
N ALA A 193 -10.02 -9.65 2.47
CA ALA A 193 -9.18 -8.91 1.53
C ALA A 193 -8.52 -9.81 0.47
N ASP A 194 -8.53 -11.13 0.71
CA ASP A 194 -8.07 -12.16 -0.21
C ASP A 194 -9.13 -12.58 -1.26
N SER A 195 -10.30 -11.95 -1.24
CA SER A 195 -11.33 -12.17 -2.25
C SER A 195 -10.83 -11.91 -3.67
N VAL A 196 -11.26 -12.76 -4.60
CA VAL A 196 -11.02 -12.62 -6.04
C VAL A 196 -11.53 -11.31 -6.64
N LEU A 197 -12.42 -10.59 -5.93
CA LEU A 197 -12.85 -9.25 -6.31
C LEU A 197 -11.67 -8.28 -6.54
N TRP A 198 -10.60 -8.40 -5.74
CA TRP A 198 -9.42 -7.54 -5.78
C TRP A 198 -8.31 -8.12 -6.68
N THR A 199 -8.71 -8.55 -7.88
CA THR A 199 -7.80 -9.04 -8.93
C THR A 199 -7.78 -8.09 -10.12
N ASP A 200 -6.70 -8.17 -10.89
CA ASP A 200 -6.53 -7.42 -12.14
C ASP A 200 -7.64 -7.70 -13.17
N GLU A 201 -8.33 -8.84 -13.06
CA GLU A 201 -9.46 -9.20 -13.93
C GLU A 201 -10.76 -8.46 -13.56
N LEU A 202 -10.94 -8.15 -12.27
CA LEU A 202 -12.15 -7.51 -11.74
C LEU A 202 -11.88 -6.04 -11.37
N LEU A 203 -11.61 -5.72 -10.11
CA LEU A 203 -11.52 -4.32 -9.65
C LEU A 203 -10.10 -3.77 -9.56
N GLY A 204 -9.07 -4.60 -9.79
CA GLY A 204 -7.67 -4.25 -9.53
C GLY A 204 -7.28 -4.44 -8.06
N ASN A 205 -6.07 -4.01 -7.71
CA ASN A 205 -5.56 -4.13 -6.33
C ASN A 205 -6.45 -3.38 -5.31
N GLY A 206 -6.65 -4.00 -4.15
CA GLY A 206 -7.47 -3.46 -3.05
C GLY A 206 -6.74 -2.54 -2.06
N ASN A 207 -5.41 -2.43 -2.14
CA ASN A 207 -4.62 -1.61 -1.23
C ASN A 207 -3.63 -0.72 -1.95
N GLY A 208 -3.45 0.49 -1.42
CA GLY A 208 -2.56 1.49 -1.98
C GLY A 208 -3.18 2.21 -3.17
N TYR A 209 -2.32 2.80 -4.01
CA TYR A 209 -2.75 3.34 -5.29
C TYR A 209 -3.21 2.20 -6.20
N VAL A 210 -4.36 2.36 -6.86
CA VAL A 210 -4.86 1.38 -7.82
C VAL A 210 -3.97 1.42 -9.07
N LYS A 211 -3.18 0.37 -9.25
CA LYS A 211 -2.17 0.21 -10.30
C LYS A 211 -2.47 -0.94 -11.24
N THR A 212 -3.43 -1.79 -10.90
CA THR A 212 -3.81 -2.92 -11.73
C THR A 212 -5.31 -2.93 -12.04
N GLY A 213 -5.70 -3.75 -13.00
CA GLY A 213 -7.07 -3.92 -13.45
C GLY A 213 -7.64 -2.75 -14.27
N PRO A 214 -8.96 -2.75 -14.54
CA PRO A 214 -9.60 -1.84 -15.49
C PRO A 214 -9.57 -0.37 -15.05
N PHE A 215 -9.28 -0.10 -13.77
CA PHE A 215 -9.28 1.24 -13.18
C PHE A 215 -7.88 1.69 -12.75
N ALA A 216 -6.84 1.05 -13.29
CA ALA A 216 -5.45 1.37 -12.99
C ALA A 216 -5.11 2.84 -13.33
N ASN A 217 -4.36 3.49 -12.45
CA ASN A 217 -3.84 4.85 -12.64
C ASN A 217 -4.89 5.94 -12.85
N TRP A 218 -6.14 5.72 -12.43
CA TRP A 218 -7.17 6.77 -12.44
C TRP A 218 -6.74 7.98 -11.60
N ASP A 219 -6.81 9.16 -12.21
CA ASP A 219 -6.67 10.43 -11.51
C ASP A 219 -8.02 10.83 -10.86
N THR A 220 -8.00 11.63 -9.81
CA THR A 220 -9.18 12.14 -9.11
C THR A 220 -9.17 13.66 -9.13
N ASN A 221 -10.34 14.26 -9.34
CA ASN A 221 -10.51 15.72 -9.35
C ASN A 221 -10.45 16.32 -7.93
N VAL A 222 -10.64 15.50 -6.89
CA VAL A 222 -10.58 15.90 -5.48
C VAL A 222 -9.41 15.19 -4.79
N LEU A 223 -8.73 15.92 -3.90
CA LEU A 223 -7.74 15.33 -2.99
C LEU A 223 -8.44 14.47 -1.95
N MET A 224 -7.87 13.31 -1.61
CA MET A 224 -8.38 12.52 -0.49
C MET A 224 -8.36 13.36 0.80
N PRO A 225 -9.52 13.64 1.40
CA PRO A 225 -9.57 14.38 2.66
C PRO A 225 -8.87 13.57 3.76
N LEU A 226 -8.16 14.26 4.67
CA LEU A 226 -7.39 13.67 5.79
C LEU A 226 -6.07 12.97 5.41
N SER A 227 -5.73 12.88 4.13
CA SER A 227 -4.41 12.41 3.73
C SER A 227 -3.38 13.53 3.97
N GLN A 228 -2.29 13.23 4.67
CA GLN A 228 -1.16 14.15 4.83
C GLN A 228 -0.44 14.44 3.50
N ILE A 229 -0.65 13.57 2.50
CA ILE A 229 -0.16 13.73 1.13
C ILE A 229 -1.36 14.00 0.22
N PRO A 230 -1.31 15.01 -0.68
CA PRO A 230 -2.35 15.21 -1.68
C PRO A 230 -2.45 13.99 -2.61
N VAL A 231 -3.44 13.12 -2.35
CA VAL A 231 -3.74 11.94 -3.16
C VAL A 231 -4.67 12.36 -4.29
N LYS A 232 -4.13 12.42 -5.51
CA LYS A 232 -4.87 12.66 -6.76
C LYS A 232 -5.10 11.40 -7.58
N LYS A 233 -4.76 10.22 -7.06
CA LYS A 233 -4.94 8.95 -7.76
C LYS A 233 -5.83 8.03 -6.94
N LEU A 234 -6.65 7.22 -7.61
CA LEU A 234 -7.53 6.27 -6.95
C LEU A 234 -6.72 5.42 -5.95
N TYR A 235 -7.20 5.38 -4.72
CA TYR A 235 -6.52 4.77 -3.60
C TYR A 235 -7.52 4.00 -2.72
N ARG A 236 -7.13 2.80 -2.32
CA ARG A 236 -7.93 1.88 -1.49
C ARG A 236 -7.12 1.36 -0.31
N SER A 237 -7.82 0.87 0.71
CA SER A 237 -7.23 0.28 1.90
C SER A 237 -8.11 -0.86 2.42
N THR A 238 -8.40 -1.84 1.55
CA THR A 238 -9.30 -2.96 1.84
C THR A 238 -8.84 -3.78 3.02
N GLY A 239 -9.79 -4.27 3.82
CA GLY A 239 -9.51 -4.97 5.07
C GLY A 239 -9.53 -4.06 6.29
N GLY A 240 -9.53 -2.73 6.09
CA GLY A 240 -9.67 -1.74 7.16
C GLY A 240 -8.72 -1.93 8.35
N ARG A 241 -9.16 -1.49 9.52
CA ARG A 241 -8.59 -1.83 10.84
C ARG A 241 -9.16 -3.16 11.33
N GLU A 242 -8.53 -3.80 12.31
CA GLU A 242 -8.91 -5.13 12.82
C GLU A 242 -10.41 -5.31 13.19
N GLN A 243 -11.10 -4.23 13.57
CA GLN A 243 -12.52 -4.25 13.92
C GLN A 243 -13.49 -3.96 12.76
N ASP A 244 -12.98 -3.58 11.60
CA ASP A 244 -13.79 -3.26 10.43
C ASP A 244 -14.24 -4.55 9.74
N ARG A 245 -15.49 -4.60 9.27
CA ARG A 245 -16.07 -5.82 8.69
C ARG A 245 -16.97 -5.50 7.51
N LEU A 246 -17.16 -6.47 6.63
CA LEU A 246 -18.21 -6.43 5.61
C LEU A 246 -19.59 -6.76 6.19
N MET A 247 -20.65 -6.49 5.42
CA MET A 247 -22.01 -6.91 5.76
C MET A 247 -22.09 -8.43 5.82
N THR A 248 -22.77 -8.95 6.83
CA THR A 248 -23.03 -10.39 6.98
C THR A 248 -24.36 -10.77 6.33
N PRO A 249 -24.58 -12.06 6.05
CA PRO A 249 -25.90 -12.56 5.63
C PRO A 249 -27.02 -12.23 6.62
N LYS A 250 -26.71 -12.15 7.92
CA LYS A 250 -27.66 -11.78 8.97
C LYS A 250 -28.05 -10.30 8.87
N ASP A 251 -27.11 -9.43 8.52
CA ASP A 251 -27.38 -8.00 8.29
C ASP A 251 -28.31 -7.82 7.07
N ALA A 252 -28.03 -8.51 5.96
CA ALA A 252 -28.91 -8.50 4.78
C ALA A 252 -30.31 -9.02 5.10
N ASN A 253 -30.42 -10.15 5.81
CA ASN A 253 -31.71 -10.68 6.23
C ASN A 253 -32.45 -9.73 7.20
N TRP A 254 -31.73 -9.01 8.06
CA TRP A 254 -32.33 -8.00 8.93
C TRP A 254 -33.01 -6.91 8.10
N ILE A 255 -32.39 -6.45 7.00
CA ILE A 255 -32.93 -5.41 6.11
C ILE A 255 -34.19 -5.91 5.41
N VAL A 256 -34.13 -7.08 4.77
CA VAL A 256 -35.25 -7.63 3.97
C VAL A 256 -36.48 -7.96 4.83
N THR A 257 -36.27 -8.31 6.10
CA THR A 257 -37.35 -8.69 7.04
C THR A 257 -37.98 -7.52 7.81
N ARG A 258 -37.62 -6.25 7.50
CA ARG A 258 -38.31 -5.09 8.09
C ARG A 258 -39.79 -5.08 7.68
N LYS A 259 -40.63 -4.41 8.47
CA LYS A 259 -42.10 -4.37 8.26
C LYS A 259 -42.60 -3.09 7.59
N ASN A 260 -41.86 -2.00 7.68
CA ASN A 260 -42.24 -0.72 7.09
C ASN A 260 -41.00 0.11 6.75
N PHE A 261 -41.16 1.06 5.82
CA PHE A 261 -40.08 1.91 5.33
C PHE A 261 -39.42 2.73 6.43
N SER A 262 -40.16 3.20 7.45
CA SER A 262 -39.60 3.99 8.56
C SER A 262 -38.42 3.27 9.25
N GLN A 263 -38.49 1.94 9.39
CA GLN A 263 -37.42 1.13 10.00
C GLN A 263 -36.12 1.06 9.18
N LEU A 264 -36.15 1.50 7.92
CA LEU A 264 -34.99 1.61 7.03
C LEU A 264 -34.51 3.05 6.89
N THR A 265 -34.94 3.96 7.79
CA THR A 265 -34.54 5.37 7.75
C THR A 265 -33.79 5.77 9.02
N PHE A 266 -32.72 6.54 8.85
CA PHE A 266 -31.83 6.95 9.93
C PHE A 266 -32.53 7.63 11.11
N CYS A 267 -33.58 8.42 10.83
CA CYS A 267 -34.32 9.20 11.83
C CYS A 267 -35.09 8.33 12.82
N HIS A 268 -35.36 7.08 12.45
CA HIS A 268 -36.07 6.10 13.26
C HIS A 268 -35.13 5.02 13.76
N ASP A 269 -34.33 4.47 12.85
CA ASP A 269 -33.35 3.44 13.15
C ASP A 269 -32.06 3.68 12.35
N LYS A 270 -31.02 4.06 13.09
CA LYS A 270 -29.68 4.32 12.56
C LYS A 270 -29.01 3.06 12.00
N THR A 271 -29.52 1.87 12.34
CA THR A 271 -28.88 0.57 12.05
C THR A 271 -28.71 0.35 10.55
N PHE A 272 -29.69 0.68 9.72
CA PHE A 272 -29.63 0.46 8.28
C PHE A 272 -28.48 1.20 7.59
N GLU A 273 -28.46 2.53 7.68
CA GLU A 273 -27.38 3.34 7.07
C GLU A 273 -26.02 3.05 7.71
N SER A 274 -25.99 2.64 9.00
CA SER A 274 -24.79 2.14 9.66
C SER A 274 -24.27 0.83 9.04
N MET A 275 -25.15 -0.11 8.73
CA MET A 275 -24.79 -1.38 8.08
C MET A 275 -24.29 -1.15 6.65
N HIS A 276 -24.95 -0.27 5.90
CA HIS A 276 -24.46 0.19 4.61
C HIS A 276 -23.04 0.79 4.72
N GLY A 277 -22.77 1.57 5.78
CA GLY A 277 -21.48 2.19 6.03
C GLY A 277 -20.34 1.21 6.32
N LEU A 278 -20.64 -0.06 6.61
CA LEU A 278 -19.63 -1.09 6.89
C LEU A 278 -18.71 -1.34 5.69
N SER A 279 -19.25 -1.52 4.49
CA SER A 279 -18.44 -1.72 3.28
C SER A 279 -17.59 -0.49 2.95
N HIS A 280 -18.11 0.73 3.17
CA HIS A 280 -17.36 1.98 2.98
C HIS A 280 -16.09 2.02 3.83
N VAL A 281 -16.24 1.72 5.12
CA VAL A 281 -15.13 1.71 6.07
C VAL A 281 -14.16 0.57 5.75
N TRP A 282 -14.67 -0.61 5.41
CA TRP A 282 -13.85 -1.79 5.14
C TRP A 282 -13.01 -1.66 3.86
N VAL A 283 -13.53 -1.05 2.79
CA VAL A 283 -12.74 -0.76 1.57
C VAL A 283 -11.72 0.35 1.85
N GLY A 284 -12.05 1.31 2.71
CA GLY A 284 -11.15 2.38 3.11
C GLY A 284 -10.83 3.34 1.94
N GLY A 285 -9.75 4.10 2.05
CA GLY A 285 -9.32 5.03 1.00
C GLY A 285 -10.41 6.03 0.62
N PHE A 286 -10.70 6.17 -0.68
CA PHE A 286 -11.80 7.03 -1.14
C PHE A 286 -13.16 6.59 -0.61
N MET A 287 -13.42 5.27 -0.52
CA MET A 287 -14.68 4.74 0.00
C MET A 287 -14.96 5.12 1.46
N TYR A 288 -13.93 5.45 2.25
CA TYR A 288 -14.08 5.85 3.65
C TYR A 288 -14.75 7.23 3.81
N VAL A 289 -14.56 8.14 2.85
CA VAL A 289 -14.98 9.54 2.97
C VAL A 289 -16.19 9.81 2.11
N ILE A 290 -17.35 10.04 2.73
CA ILE A 290 -18.66 10.26 2.06
C ILE A 290 -18.55 11.23 0.88
N ARG A 291 -17.83 12.34 1.06
CA ARG A 291 -17.70 13.42 0.06
C ARG A 291 -17.01 12.99 -1.24
N VAL A 292 -16.13 11.99 -1.18
CA VAL A 292 -15.29 11.59 -2.31
C VAL A 292 -15.41 10.09 -2.63
N SER A 293 -16.25 9.34 -1.92
CA SER A 293 -16.44 7.91 -2.16
C SER A 293 -16.88 7.55 -3.59
N PRO A 294 -17.67 8.36 -4.33
CA PRO A 294 -17.98 8.06 -5.73
C PRO A 294 -16.78 8.11 -6.68
N ASN A 295 -15.59 8.59 -6.24
CA ASN A 295 -14.37 8.46 -7.04
C ASN A 295 -13.98 6.99 -7.26
N ASP A 296 -14.40 6.08 -6.37
CA ASP A 296 -14.14 4.66 -6.50
C ASP A 296 -15.30 3.95 -7.21
N PRO A 297 -15.07 3.20 -8.30
CA PRO A 297 -16.12 2.42 -8.97
C PRO A 297 -16.90 1.47 -8.06
N THR A 298 -16.29 1.00 -6.97
CA THR A 298 -16.95 0.15 -5.97
C THR A 298 -18.14 0.84 -5.30
N PHE A 299 -18.17 2.17 -5.25
CA PHE A 299 -19.29 2.96 -4.72
C PHE A 299 -20.60 2.57 -5.41
N TYR A 300 -20.63 2.66 -6.74
CA TYR A 300 -21.84 2.42 -7.52
C TYR A 300 -22.31 0.97 -7.39
N MET A 301 -21.38 0.02 -7.30
CA MET A 301 -21.68 -1.40 -7.14
C MET A 301 -22.21 -1.72 -5.73
N HIS A 302 -21.64 -1.10 -4.70
CA HIS A 302 -22.11 -1.23 -3.31
C HIS A 302 -23.51 -0.63 -3.16
N HIS A 303 -23.74 0.59 -3.66
CA HIS A 303 -25.06 1.21 -3.60
C HIS A 303 -26.11 0.46 -4.44
N ALA A 304 -25.73 -0.15 -5.57
CA ALA A 304 -26.62 -1.05 -6.31
C ALA A 304 -26.99 -2.30 -5.50
N PHE A 305 -26.08 -2.82 -4.66
CA PHE A 305 -26.41 -3.91 -3.73
C PHE A 305 -27.35 -3.46 -2.61
N ILE A 306 -27.18 -2.25 -2.08
CA ILE A 306 -28.11 -1.66 -1.11
C ILE A 306 -29.51 -1.46 -1.72
N ASP A 307 -29.60 -0.97 -2.96
CA ASP A 307 -30.87 -0.85 -3.69
C ASP A 307 -31.51 -2.22 -3.97
N ASN A 308 -30.71 -3.25 -4.27
CA ASN A 308 -31.19 -4.63 -4.38
C ASN A 308 -31.82 -5.13 -3.07
N LEU A 309 -31.16 -4.92 -1.93
CA LEU A 309 -31.72 -5.30 -0.62
C LEU A 309 -33.00 -4.52 -0.29
N TRP A 310 -33.05 -3.23 -0.65
CA TRP A 310 -34.27 -2.44 -0.49
C TRP A 310 -35.40 -2.96 -1.38
N GLU A 311 -35.12 -3.28 -2.65
CA GLU A 311 -36.12 -3.84 -3.55
C GLU A 311 -36.64 -5.19 -3.07
N GLN A 312 -35.79 -6.05 -2.51
CA GLN A 312 -36.24 -7.30 -1.87
C GLN A 312 -37.16 -7.04 -0.68
N PHE A 313 -36.84 -6.06 0.18
CA PHE A 313 -37.76 -5.62 1.25
C PHE A 313 -39.09 -5.14 0.67
N ARG A 314 -39.08 -4.29 -0.38
CA ARG A 314 -40.30 -3.78 -1.04
C ARG A 314 -41.14 -4.93 -1.57
N GLN A 315 -40.51 -5.94 -2.17
CA GLN A 315 -41.17 -7.12 -2.72
C GLN A 315 -41.79 -8.03 -1.66
N HIS A 316 -41.12 -8.18 -0.52
CA HIS A 316 -41.53 -9.06 0.57
C HIS A 316 -42.54 -8.43 1.53
N SER A 317 -42.36 -7.15 1.86
CA SER A 317 -43.01 -6.50 3.00
C SER A 317 -43.97 -5.37 2.64
N GLN A 318 -44.06 -4.98 1.36
CA GLN A 318 -44.96 -3.93 0.91
C GLN A 318 -45.85 -4.41 -0.25
N THR A 319 -47.11 -4.00 -0.22
CA THR A 319 -48.01 -4.04 -1.38
C THR A 319 -47.51 -3.09 -2.47
N ARG A 320 -48.01 -3.25 -3.70
CA ARG A 320 -47.64 -2.37 -4.81
C ARG A 320 -47.97 -0.89 -4.58
N GLU A 321 -49.05 -0.61 -3.86
CA GLU A 321 -49.46 0.76 -3.53
C GLU A 321 -48.57 1.36 -2.44
N GLU A 322 -48.30 0.59 -1.37
CA GLU A 322 -47.39 1.02 -0.30
C GLU A 322 -45.97 1.30 -0.81
N ARG A 323 -45.53 0.56 -1.83
CA ARG A 323 -44.24 0.78 -2.49
C ARG A 323 -44.06 2.18 -3.06
N GLU A 324 -45.14 2.87 -3.43
CA GLU A 324 -45.12 4.21 -4.02
C GLU A 324 -45.53 5.31 -3.04
N THR A 325 -46.17 4.95 -1.92
CA THR A 325 -46.80 5.92 -1.00
C THR A 325 -46.25 5.88 0.42
N GLN A 326 -45.68 4.76 0.86
CA GLN A 326 -45.20 4.62 2.23
C GLN A 326 -43.92 5.43 2.45
N TRP A 327 -44.02 6.43 3.31
CA TRP A 327 -42.89 7.27 3.73
C TRP A 327 -42.58 7.12 5.22
N ALA A 328 -41.48 7.73 5.66
CA ALA A 328 -41.15 7.77 7.07
C ALA A 328 -42.07 8.72 7.85
N THR A 329 -42.37 8.37 9.10
CA THR A 329 -43.16 9.25 9.99
C THR A 329 -42.35 10.42 10.56
N LYS A 330 -41.03 10.45 10.36
CA LYS A 330 -40.11 11.51 10.82
C LYS A 330 -39.02 11.69 9.78
N ASN A 331 -38.76 12.94 9.40
CA ASN A 331 -37.90 13.27 8.26
C ASN A 331 -36.51 13.81 8.65
N CYS A 332 -36.16 13.89 9.94
CA CYS A 332 -34.94 14.54 10.48
C CYS A 332 -34.83 16.04 10.19
N ASN A 333 -34.95 16.45 8.92
CA ASN A 333 -34.91 17.82 8.42
C ASN A 333 -35.80 17.96 7.17
N ASP A 334 -35.95 19.19 6.67
CA ASP A 334 -36.84 19.50 5.55
C ASP A 334 -36.43 18.85 4.21
N ASN A 335 -35.14 18.58 3.98
CA ASN A 335 -34.66 18.00 2.72
C ASN A 335 -35.12 16.54 2.49
N HIS A 336 -35.59 15.84 3.53
CA HIS A 336 -36.13 14.48 3.41
C HIS A 336 -37.66 14.43 3.40
N GLY A 337 -38.34 15.57 3.22
CA GLY A 337 -39.79 15.59 3.05
C GLY A 337 -40.22 14.81 1.80
N TYR A 338 -41.40 14.17 1.86
CA TYR A 338 -41.95 13.34 0.78
C TYR A 338 -42.10 14.11 -0.55
N ASP A 339 -42.70 15.31 -0.49
CA ASP A 339 -42.94 16.18 -1.66
C ASP A 339 -41.80 17.18 -1.93
N VAL A 340 -40.68 17.05 -1.21
CA VAL A 340 -39.54 17.96 -1.35
C VAL A 340 -38.69 17.55 -2.54
N GLN A 341 -38.15 18.54 -3.24
CA GLN A 341 -37.24 18.33 -4.36
C GLN A 341 -36.04 17.47 -3.95
N MET A 342 -35.77 16.43 -4.73
CA MET A 342 -34.63 15.54 -4.59
C MET A 342 -33.37 16.20 -5.17
N LYS A 343 -32.84 17.20 -4.48
CA LYS A 343 -31.68 17.97 -4.97
C LYS A 343 -30.46 17.07 -5.25
N PRO A 344 -29.70 17.33 -6.33
CA PRO A 344 -29.87 18.41 -7.30
C PRO A 344 -30.85 18.10 -8.45
N PHE A 345 -31.50 16.95 -8.44
CA PHE A 345 -32.46 16.55 -9.46
C PHE A 345 -33.74 17.41 -9.41
N THR A 346 -34.44 17.50 -10.54
CA THR A 346 -35.67 18.27 -10.71
C THR A 346 -36.91 17.55 -10.19
N ILE A 347 -36.79 16.25 -9.88
CA ILE A 347 -37.86 15.42 -9.33
C ILE A 347 -38.01 15.59 -7.80
N GLN A 348 -39.07 15.02 -7.23
CA GLN A 348 -39.31 14.99 -5.78
C GLN A 348 -38.88 13.65 -5.17
N ASN A 349 -38.68 13.63 -3.86
CA ASN A 349 -38.27 12.42 -3.13
C ASN A 349 -39.25 11.25 -3.33
N ARG A 350 -40.56 11.52 -3.39
CA ARG A 350 -41.61 10.52 -3.69
C ARG A 350 -41.43 9.85 -5.04
N ASP A 351 -40.90 10.56 -6.04
CA ASP A 351 -40.77 10.02 -7.40
C ASP A 351 -39.71 8.90 -7.46
N GLY A 352 -38.74 8.91 -6.54
CA GLY A 352 -37.77 7.82 -6.36
C GLY A 352 -38.38 6.54 -5.77
N LEU A 353 -39.63 6.56 -5.31
CA LEU A 353 -40.37 5.38 -4.86
C LEU A 353 -41.09 4.66 -6.01
N ALA A 354 -41.11 5.19 -7.23
CA ALA A 354 -41.93 4.62 -8.30
C ALA A 354 -41.62 3.12 -8.54
N ASN A 355 -42.65 2.29 -8.76
CA ASN A 355 -42.43 0.91 -9.23
C ASN A 355 -41.83 0.88 -10.65
N GLN A 356 -41.97 1.98 -11.40
CA GLN A 356 -41.46 2.11 -12.77
C GLN A 356 -39.97 1.74 -12.91
N TYR A 357 -39.13 2.08 -11.92
CA TYR A 357 -37.70 1.71 -11.94
C TYR A 357 -37.50 0.21 -12.15
N THR A 358 -38.24 -0.60 -11.39
CA THR A 358 -38.12 -2.06 -11.42
C THR A 358 -39.14 -2.75 -12.30
N ASP A 359 -40.09 -2.03 -12.88
CA ASP A 359 -41.01 -2.55 -13.89
C ASP A 359 -40.47 -2.40 -15.31
N GLU A 360 -39.86 -1.25 -15.62
CA GLU A 360 -39.52 -0.87 -16.99
C GLU A 360 -38.02 -0.76 -17.25
N TRP A 361 -37.22 -0.40 -16.25
CA TRP A 361 -35.83 0.03 -16.50
C TRP A 361 -34.79 -1.03 -16.14
N TYR A 362 -34.86 -1.59 -14.92
CA TYR A 362 -33.89 -2.61 -14.50
C TYR A 362 -34.47 -3.64 -13.52
N GLU A 363 -33.86 -4.81 -13.43
CA GLU A 363 -34.07 -5.79 -12.37
C GLU A 363 -32.74 -6.36 -11.88
N TYR A 364 -32.76 -6.93 -10.68
CA TYR A 364 -31.63 -7.62 -10.10
C TYR A 364 -31.72 -9.12 -10.38
N GLN A 365 -30.64 -9.69 -10.91
CA GLN A 365 -30.50 -11.13 -10.97
C GLN A 365 -30.07 -11.65 -9.58
N PRO A 366 -30.83 -12.57 -8.95
CA PRO A 366 -30.43 -13.13 -7.67
C PRO A 366 -29.20 -14.04 -7.81
N VAL A 367 -28.35 -14.04 -6.78
CA VAL A 367 -27.24 -15.00 -6.67
C VAL A 367 -27.81 -16.35 -6.23
N ARG A 368 -27.71 -17.37 -7.08
CA ARG A 368 -28.10 -18.73 -6.69
C ARG A 368 -27.04 -19.31 -5.76
N HIS A 369 -27.46 -19.72 -4.57
CA HIS A 369 -26.61 -20.46 -3.65
C HIS A 369 -26.69 -21.96 -3.91
N CYS A 370 -25.58 -22.66 -3.64
CA CYS A 370 -25.55 -24.11 -3.67
C CYS A 370 -26.42 -24.71 -2.56
N SER A 371 -26.76 -25.99 -2.68
CA SER A 371 -27.59 -26.72 -1.73
C SER A 371 -27.08 -28.16 -1.58
N ALA A 372 -27.63 -28.90 -0.61
CA ALA A 372 -27.32 -30.31 -0.43
C ALA A 372 -27.61 -31.16 -1.69
N HIS A 373 -28.52 -30.70 -2.55
CA HIS A 373 -28.89 -31.39 -3.79
C HIS A 373 -28.08 -30.93 -5.01
N ASP A 374 -27.56 -29.69 -4.98
CA ASP A 374 -26.75 -29.12 -6.06
C ASP A 374 -25.61 -28.29 -5.46
N ALA A 375 -24.40 -28.87 -5.48
CA ALA A 375 -23.20 -28.24 -4.93
C ALA A 375 -22.54 -27.22 -5.88
N THR A 376 -23.22 -26.82 -6.97
CA THR A 376 -22.69 -25.85 -7.94
C THR A 376 -23.08 -24.41 -7.60
N CYS A 377 -22.25 -23.47 -8.04
CA CYS A 377 -22.48 -22.03 -7.94
C CYS A 377 -22.47 -21.42 -9.34
N ASP A 378 -23.15 -20.29 -9.52
CA ASP A 378 -23.39 -19.67 -10.84
C ASP A 378 -22.21 -18.89 -11.42
N SER A 379 -21.03 -18.95 -10.78
CA SER A 379 -19.85 -18.23 -11.20
C SER A 379 -18.57 -19.02 -10.96
N ALA A 380 -17.61 -18.86 -11.86
CA ALA A 380 -16.25 -19.37 -11.71
C ALA A 380 -15.47 -18.69 -10.57
N TYR A 381 -15.93 -17.53 -10.10
CA TYR A 381 -15.36 -16.81 -8.96
C TYR A 381 -16.00 -17.22 -7.63
N TYR A 382 -16.97 -18.14 -7.63
CA TYR A 382 -17.59 -18.66 -6.43
C TYR A 382 -17.19 -20.11 -6.17
N TRP A 383 -17.26 -20.49 -4.90
CA TRP A 383 -17.22 -21.89 -4.48
C TRP A 383 -18.36 -22.17 -3.50
N CYS A 384 -18.76 -23.44 -3.43
CA CYS A 384 -19.81 -23.87 -2.52
C CYS A 384 -19.23 -24.21 -1.15
N ASP A 385 -19.56 -23.41 -0.14
CA ASP A 385 -19.37 -23.76 1.25
C ASP A 385 -20.41 -24.80 1.65
N ARG A 386 -19.98 -26.06 1.74
CA ARG A 386 -20.86 -27.20 2.06
C ARG A 386 -21.27 -27.29 3.52
N GLN A 387 -20.62 -26.53 4.41
CA GLN A 387 -21.06 -26.47 5.81
C GLN A 387 -22.31 -25.61 5.96
N LEU A 388 -22.36 -24.52 5.18
CA LEU A 388 -23.47 -23.57 5.19
C LEU A 388 -24.44 -23.75 4.02
N TRP A 389 -24.08 -24.60 3.04
CA TRP A 389 -24.74 -24.72 1.75
C TRP A 389 -24.98 -23.34 1.13
N ARG A 390 -23.89 -22.61 0.94
CA ARG A 390 -23.91 -21.24 0.43
C ARG A 390 -22.74 -20.98 -0.50
N CYS A 391 -22.99 -20.28 -1.60
CA CYS A 391 -21.91 -19.80 -2.45
C CYS A 391 -21.18 -18.63 -1.81
N ARG A 392 -19.84 -18.68 -1.83
CA ARG A 392 -18.94 -17.65 -1.34
C ARG A 392 -17.91 -17.28 -2.39
N SER A 393 -17.34 -16.09 -2.26
CA SER A 393 -16.24 -15.64 -3.11
C SER A 393 -15.07 -16.62 -3.01
N ARG A 394 -14.35 -16.84 -4.11
CA ARG A 394 -13.08 -17.56 -4.10
C ARG A 394 -11.94 -16.66 -3.65
N VAL A 395 -10.89 -17.30 -3.16
CA VAL A 395 -9.65 -16.68 -2.69
C VAL A 395 -8.63 -16.65 -3.83
N VAL A 396 -7.97 -15.52 -3.97
CA VAL A 396 -6.88 -15.29 -4.93
C VAL A 396 -5.66 -16.17 -4.69
N TYR A 397 -4.82 -16.31 -5.71
CA TYR A 397 -3.48 -16.91 -5.58
C TYR A 397 -2.64 -16.15 -4.52
N GLY A 398 -2.02 -16.89 -3.60
CA GLY A 398 -1.29 -16.39 -2.44
C GLY A 398 -2.16 -15.96 -1.24
N GLY A 399 -3.50 -16.04 -1.36
CA GLY A 399 -4.43 -15.70 -0.28
C GLY A 399 -4.59 -16.81 0.76
N ASN A 400 -5.13 -16.45 1.93
CA ASN A 400 -5.39 -17.32 3.07
C ASN A 400 -6.61 -18.22 2.82
N CYS A 401 -6.40 -19.53 2.92
CA CYS A 401 -7.43 -20.55 2.81
C CYS A 401 -7.43 -21.53 4.00
N THR A 402 -6.82 -21.12 5.12
CA THR A 402 -6.70 -21.93 6.34
C THR A 402 -8.07 -22.44 6.81
N GLY A 403 -8.17 -23.75 7.07
CA GLY A 403 -9.41 -24.39 7.51
C GLY A 403 -10.32 -24.84 6.36
N PHE A 404 -9.92 -24.59 5.11
CA PHE A 404 -10.66 -24.96 3.90
C PHE A 404 -9.81 -25.82 2.94
N GLU A 405 -8.79 -26.50 3.45
CA GLU A 405 -7.99 -27.47 2.70
C GLU A 405 -8.88 -28.57 2.07
N GLY A 406 -8.59 -28.93 0.82
CA GLY A 406 -9.38 -29.89 0.06
C GLY A 406 -10.70 -29.36 -0.52
N THR A 407 -11.05 -28.09 -0.26
CA THR A 407 -12.18 -27.42 -0.91
C THR A 407 -11.77 -26.69 -2.19
N GLN A 408 -12.75 -26.15 -2.93
CA GLN A 408 -12.53 -25.32 -4.12
C GLN A 408 -12.48 -23.83 -3.82
N ILE A 409 -12.10 -23.44 -2.58
CA ILE A 409 -12.01 -22.05 -2.15
C ILE A 409 -11.07 -21.21 -3.01
N CYS A 410 -9.99 -21.79 -3.55
CA CYS A 410 -8.99 -21.05 -4.31
C CYS A 410 -9.37 -20.86 -5.79
N TYR A 411 -9.20 -19.65 -6.31
CA TYR A 411 -9.43 -19.31 -7.71
C TYR A 411 -8.21 -19.68 -8.57
N ASN A 412 -8.41 -20.55 -9.57
CA ASN A 412 -7.36 -21.05 -10.48
C ASN A 412 -6.13 -21.66 -9.77
N SER A 413 -6.29 -22.11 -8.52
CA SER A 413 -5.23 -22.68 -7.71
C SER A 413 -5.81 -23.66 -6.68
N VAL A 414 -4.97 -24.25 -5.81
CA VAL A 414 -5.39 -25.20 -4.77
C VAL A 414 -4.99 -24.72 -3.37
N CYS A 415 -5.81 -25.02 -2.36
CA CYS A 415 -5.47 -24.70 -0.98
C CYS A 415 -4.46 -25.73 -0.45
N SER A 416 -3.27 -25.28 -0.08
CA SER A 416 -2.22 -26.12 0.52
C SER A 416 -1.50 -25.34 1.61
N GLN A 417 -1.39 -25.95 2.80
CA GLN A 417 -0.76 -25.31 3.96
C GLN A 417 -1.36 -23.92 4.28
N GLY A 418 -2.69 -23.81 4.27
CA GLY A 418 -3.39 -22.56 4.56
C GLY A 418 -3.25 -21.44 3.52
N LYS A 419 -2.58 -21.67 2.38
CA LYS A 419 -2.44 -20.68 1.29
C LYS A 419 -2.88 -21.24 -0.06
N CYS A 420 -3.46 -20.38 -0.89
CA CYS A 420 -3.83 -20.72 -2.27
C CYS A 420 -2.59 -20.74 -3.17
N VAL A 421 -2.19 -21.91 -3.65
CA VAL A 421 -0.96 -22.11 -4.43
C VAL A 421 -1.21 -22.84 -5.76
N VAL A 422 -0.36 -22.64 -6.75
CA VAL A 422 -0.39 -23.41 -8.01
C VAL A 422 0.37 -24.72 -7.86
N PRO A 423 0.06 -25.77 -8.64
CA PRO A 423 0.83 -27.01 -8.63
C PRO A 423 2.32 -26.78 -8.94
N PRO A 424 3.25 -27.54 -8.31
CA PRO A 424 4.70 -27.34 -8.45
C PRO A 424 5.19 -27.31 -9.91
N ARG A 425 4.60 -28.11 -10.80
CA ARG A 425 4.96 -28.16 -12.23
C ARG A 425 4.78 -26.81 -12.94
N VAL A 426 3.73 -26.08 -12.61
CA VAL A 426 3.43 -24.76 -13.22
C VAL A 426 4.43 -23.72 -12.72
N ARG A 427 4.78 -23.79 -11.43
CA ARG A 427 5.81 -22.93 -10.83
C ARG A 427 7.18 -23.18 -11.47
N SER A 428 7.59 -24.44 -11.64
CA SER A 428 8.86 -24.79 -12.31
C SER A 428 8.90 -24.29 -13.75
N ALA A 429 7.83 -24.49 -14.54
CA ALA A 429 7.77 -23.99 -15.91
C ALA A 429 7.88 -22.46 -16.01
N THR A 430 7.36 -21.74 -15.00
CA THR A 430 7.45 -20.28 -14.93
C THR A 430 8.88 -19.84 -14.63
N LYS A 431 9.57 -20.54 -13.72
CA LYS A 431 10.98 -20.30 -13.39
C LYS A 431 11.90 -20.51 -14.60
N THR A 432 11.72 -21.60 -15.36
CA THR A 432 12.51 -21.87 -16.57
C THR A 432 12.37 -20.77 -17.62
N ARG A 433 11.15 -20.27 -17.86
CA ARG A 433 10.92 -19.15 -18.80
C ARG A 433 11.59 -17.84 -18.36
N ILE A 434 11.69 -17.61 -17.05
CA ILE A 434 12.37 -16.44 -16.50
C ILE A 434 13.88 -16.54 -16.72
N GLU A 435 14.46 -17.71 -16.46
CA GLU A 435 15.89 -17.98 -16.66
C GLU A 435 16.28 -17.78 -18.14
N GLU A 436 15.47 -18.25 -19.08
CA GLU A 436 15.66 -18.05 -20.53
C GLU A 436 15.51 -16.57 -20.98
N GLY A 437 14.72 -15.77 -20.26
CA GLY A 437 14.46 -14.36 -20.60
C GLY A 437 15.51 -13.38 -20.05
N ASN A 438 16.21 -13.75 -18.98
CA ASN A 438 17.12 -12.85 -18.25
C ASN A 438 18.47 -12.64 -18.98
N GLU A 439 18.80 -13.48 -19.97
CA GLU A 439 20.04 -13.40 -20.75
C GLU A 439 20.10 -12.24 -21.78
N ARG A 440 19.04 -11.45 -21.95
CA ARG A 440 18.94 -10.46 -23.06
C ARG A 440 19.09 -8.98 -22.68
N SER A 441 19.42 -8.64 -21.44
CA SER A 441 19.53 -7.23 -21.03
C SER A 441 20.80 -6.91 -20.23
N GLU A 442 21.96 -6.98 -20.89
CA GLU A 442 23.20 -6.46 -20.34
C GLU A 442 23.33 -4.95 -20.59
N MET A 443 23.06 -4.16 -19.55
CA MET A 443 23.36 -2.73 -19.52
C MET A 443 24.87 -2.56 -19.19
N LYS A 444 25.64 -1.97 -20.11
CA LYS A 444 27.13 -1.88 -20.01
C LYS A 444 27.64 -0.99 -18.87
N GLU A 445 26.87 -0.01 -18.41
CA GLU A 445 27.23 0.86 -17.28
C GLU A 445 26.11 0.86 -16.25
N ARG A 446 26.37 0.27 -15.07
CA ARG A 446 25.38 0.09 -14.01
C ARG A 446 25.78 0.85 -12.74
N LEU A 447 24.78 1.40 -12.07
CA LEU A 447 24.81 1.73 -10.66
C LEU A 447 23.97 0.70 -9.91
N TRP A 448 24.43 0.28 -8.75
CA TRP A 448 23.70 -0.62 -7.87
C TRP A 448 23.10 0.16 -6.72
N THR A 449 21.80 0.02 -6.51
CA THR A 449 21.12 0.40 -5.27
C THR A 449 20.33 -0.81 -4.77
N LYS A 450 19.55 -0.65 -3.70
CA LYS A 450 18.71 -1.73 -3.17
C LYS A 450 17.32 -1.22 -2.77
N THR A 451 16.39 -2.15 -2.74
CA THR A 451 15.08 -2.00 -2.11
C THR A 451 14.78 -3.26 -1.29
N VAL A 452 13.68 -3.28 -0.56
CA VAL A 452 13.23 -4.44 0.22
C VAL A 452 11.79 -4.75 -0.16
N LEU A 453 11.49 -6.03 -0.37
CA LEU A 453 10.14 -6.55 -0.55
C LEU A 453 9.65 -7.17 0.77
N LEU A 454 8.53 -6.69 1.27
CA LEU A 454 7.92 -7.12 2.53
C LEU A 454 6.54 -7.74 2.31
N ASP A 455 6.20 -8.74 3.12
CA ASP A 455 4.88 -9.36 3.17
C ASP A 455 3.88 -8.57 4.06
N GLU A 456 2.71 -9.15 4.28
CA GLU A 456 1.64 -8.59 5.12
C GLU A 456 1.98 -8.45 6.61
N ASN A 457 2.99 -9.17 7.09
CA ASN A 457 3.49 -9.12 8.45
C ASN A 457 4.80 -8.31 8.57
N ALA A 458 5.18 -7.60 7.50
CA ALA A 458 6.46 -6.92 7.36
C ALA A 458 7.68 -7.85 7.44
N ASN A 459 7.53 -9.13 7.11
CA ASN A 459 8.69 -10.02 6.90
C ASN A 459 9.22 -9.87 5.48
N GLY A 460 10.53 -10.03 5.31
CA GLY A 460 11.16 -10.09 4.00
C GLY A 460 10.64 -11.22 3.13
N ILE A 461 10.27 -10.93 1.89
CA ILE A 461 9.92 -11.94 0.89
C ILE A 461 11.22 -12.43 0.24
N GLU A 462 11.58 -13.69 0.42
CA GLU A 462 12.83 -14.28 -0.12
C GLU A 462 12.60 -15.17 -1.36
N ASP A 463 11.38 -15.18 -1.89
CA ASP A 463 11.02 -16.03 -3.02
C ASP A 463 11.61 -15.50 -4.34
N ASP A 464 12.31 -16.35 -5.09
CA ASP A 464 13.03 -16.01 -6.32
C ASP A 464 12.13 -15.58 -7.51
N LEU A 465 10.81 -15.80 -7.41
CA LEU A 465 9.84 -15.31 -8.39
C LEU A 465 9.35 -13.89 -8.10
N SER A 466 9.64 -13.37 -6.90
CA SER A 466 9.39 -11.96 -6.59
C SER A 466 10.35 -11.07 -7.37
N ARG A 467 9.87 -9.90 -7.81
CA ARG A 467 10.58 -9.09 -8.79
C ARG A 467 10.28 -7.60 -8.68
N VAL A 468 11.23 -6.81 -9.15
CA VAL A 468 11.11 -5.36 -9.35
C VAL A 468 11.33 -5.05 -10.83
N VAL A 469 10.35 -4.39 -11.44
CA VAL A 469 10.42 -3.82 -12.78
C VAL A 469 10.96 -2.40 -12.67
N ILE A 470 11.97 -2.08 -13.46
CA ILE A 470 12.65 -0.79 -13.49
C ILE A 470 12.40 -0.20 -14.87
N THR A 471 11.75 0.96 -14.92
CA THR A 471 11.49 1.70 -16.16
C THR A 471 12.34 2.96 -16.20
N ASP A 472 13.25 3.05 -17.16
CA ASP A 472 13.97 4.31 -17.45
C ASP A 472 12.99 5.27 -18.13
N LEU A 473 12.71 6.40 -17.49
CA LEU A 473 11.72 7.38 -17.97
C LEU A 473 12.27 8.25 -19.12
N ASP A 474 13.59 8.29 -19.32
CA ASP A 474 14.21 9.06 -20.40
C ASP A 474 14.28 8.24 -21.70
N THR A 475 14.42 6.91 -21.60
CA THR A 475 14.48 6.00 -22.77
C THR A 475 13.22 5.15 -22.98
N ASN A 476 12.32 5.11 -21.99
CA ASN A 476 11.15 4.22 -21.91
C ASN A 476 11.51 2.72 -21.96
N HIS A 477 12.76 2.35 -21.63
CA HIS A 477 13.20 0.96 -21.57
C HIS A 477 12.91 0.37 -20.19
N THR A 478 12.29 -0.81 -20.16
CA THR A 478 11.97 -1.57 -18.96
C THR A 478 12.90 -2.77 -18.76
N TYR A 479 13.36 -2.97 -17.53
CA TYR A 479 14.18 -4.10 -17.11
C TYR A 479 13.53 -4.79 -15.91
N ILE A 480 13.76 -6.09 -15.73
CA ILE A 480 13.22 -6.84 -14.59
C ILE A 480 14.39 -7.36 -13.75
N VAL A 481 14.31 -7.14 -12.45
CA VAL A 481 15.25 -7.68 -11.45
C VAL A 481 14.48 -8.65 -10.57
N PHE A 482 14.96 -9.90 -10.52
CA PHE A 482 14.42 -10.91 -9.62
C PHE A 482 15.13 -10.88 -8.27
N ASN A 483 14.42 -11.30 -7.24
CA ASN A 483 14.98 -11.48 -5.91
C ASN A 483 16.00 -12.62 -5.92
N GLN A 484 17.11 -12.43 -5.21
CA GLN A 484 18.25 -13.35 -5.21
C GLN A 484 18.14 -14.46 -4.15
N GLY A 485 17.07 -14.46 -3.33
CA GLY A 485 16.79 -15.54 -2.39
C GLY A 485 16.97 -15.13 -0.93
N ALA A 486 17.58 -16.03 -0.15
CA ALA A 486 17.84 -15.82 1.27
C ALA A 486 18.87 -14.71 1.49
N ALA A 487 18.60 -13.82 2.45
CA ALA A 487 19.50 -12.74 2.82
C ALA A 487 20.67 -13.24 3.70
N GLU A 488 21.87 -12.74 3.45
CA GLU A 488 23.07 -12.99 4.27
C GLU A 488 23.39 -11.75 5.10
N PHE A 489 23.82 -11.89 6.37
CA PHE A 489 24.17 -10.74 7.19
C PHE A 489 25.25 -9.87 6.48
N PRO A 490 25.11 -8.53 6.45
CA PRO A 490 24.16 -7.66 7.16
C PRO A 490 22.89 -7.26 6.37
N GLU A 491 22.46 -8.07 5.41
CA GLU A 491 21.28 -7.78 4.59
C GLU A 491 19.97 -7.92 5.37
N ILE A 492 18.96 -7.19 4.89
CA ILE A 492 17.59 -7.32 5.37
C ILE A 492 16.94 -8.44 4.54
N PRO A 493 16.23 -9.41 5.15
CA PRO A 493 15.43 -10.37 4.42
C PRO A 493 14.55 -9.70 3.37
N GLY A 494 14.51 -10.26 2.16
CA GLY A 494 13.80 -9.69 1.01
C GLY A 494 14.45 -8.48 0.33
N THR A 495 15.75 -8.27 0.57
CA THR A 495 16.55 -7.28 -0.18
C THR A 495 16.62 -7.64 -1.66
N VAL A 496 16.40 -6.65 -2.54
CA VAL A 496 16.54 -6.78 -3.98
C VAL A 496 17.51 -5.72 -4.50
N TYR A 497 18.57 -6.15 -5.19
CA TYR A 497 19.60 -5.28 -5.76
C TYR A 497 19.20 -4.74 -7.13
N LEU A 498 18.93 -3.44 -7.19
CA LEU A 498 18.48 -2.77 -8.41
C LEU A 498 19.68 -2.26 -9.20
N SER A 499 19.75 -2.62 -10.47
CA SER A 499 20.73 -2.03 -11.39
C SER A 499 20.11 -0.85 -12.14
N LEU A 500 20.57 0.36 -11.85
CA LEU A 500 20.07 1.61 -12.42
C LEU A 500 20.99 2.15 -13.51
N PRO A 501 20.46 2.93 -14.48
CA PRO A 501 21.25 3.60 -15.49
C PRO A 501 22.16 4.65 -14.85
N LYS A 502 23.46 4.61 -15.19
CA LYS A 502 24.44 5.58 -14.69
C LYS A 502 24.10 7.01 -15.20
N PRO A 503 23.97 8.02 -14.33
CA PRO A 503 23.76 9.40 -14.75
C PRO A 503 25.01 9.93 -15.44
N ARG A 504 24.82 10.68 -16.53
CA ARG A 504 25.90 11.41 -17.20
C ARG A 504 26.21 12.68 -16.42
N ALA A 505 27.45 13.18 -16.51
CA ALA A 505 27.83 14.44 -15.87
C ALA A 505 26.86 15.58 -16.25
N GLY A 506 26.29 16.25 -15.24
CA GLY A 506 25.31 17.32 -15.43
C GLY A 506 23.88 16.88 -15.80
N LYS A 507 23.59 15.57 -15.83
CA LYS A 507 22.23 15.04 -16.08
C LYS A 507 21.79 14.11 -14.96
N MET A 508 20.51 14.19 -14.64
CA MET A 508 19.82 13.26 -13.74
C MET A 508 19.21 12.13 -14.58
N SER A 509 19.34 10.88 -14.12
CA SER A 509 18.57 9.75 -14.64
C SER A 509 17.30 9.59 -13.83
N ARG A 510 16.14 9.44 -14.49
CA ARG A 510 14.86 9.23 -13.82
C ARG A 510 14.35 7.82 -14.06
N VAL A 511 14.05 7.09 -13.00
CA VAL A 511 13.52 5.73 -13.09
C VAL A 511 12.24 5.58 -12.28
N LEU A 512 11.31 4.80 -12.80
CA LEU A 512 10.11 4.34 -12.10
C LEU A 512 10.29 2.87 -11.73
N LEU A 513 9.98 2.52 -10.48
CA LEU A 513 10.06 1.16 -9.98
C LEU A 513 8.66 0.57 -9.76
N GLU A 514 8.45 -0.70 -10.07
CA GLU A 514 7.22 -1.43 -9.72
C GLU A 514 7.57 -2.82 -9.21
N ALA A 515 7.00 -3.25 -8.10
CA ALA A 515 7.32 -4.57 -7.53
C ALA A 515 6.12 -5.52 -7.55
N ARG A 516 6.42 -6.81 -7.69
CA ARG A 516 5.47 -7.91 -7.55
C ARG A 516 6.05 -9.03 -6.70
N ASP A 517 5.21 -9.66 -5.89
CA ASP A 517 5.58 -10.85 -5.14
C ASP A 517 5.60 -12.10 -6.04
N GLN A 518 5.92 -13.25 -5.45
CA GLN A 518 5.92 -14.56 -6.13
C GLN A 518 4.53 -15.00 -6.63
N PHE A 519 3.47 -14.37 -6.13
CA PHE A 519 2.10 -14.60 -6.54
C PHE A 519 1.67 -13.66 -7.68
N GLY A 520 2.56 -12.75 -8.12
CA GLY A 520 2.25 -11.73 -9.13
C GLY A 520 1.43 -10.56 -8.58
N ARG A 521 1.20 -10.49 -7.26
CA ARG A 521 0.51 -9.40 -6.57
C ARG A 521 1.33 -8.13 -6.68
N TYR A 522 0.68 -7.01 -6.95
CA TYR A 522 1.33 -5.70 -6.89
C TYR A 522 1.75 -5.38 -5.44
N CYS A 523 2.96 -4.86 -5.28
CA CYS A 523 3.48 -4.41 -4.00
C CYS A 523 3.45 -2.89 -3.93
N GLN A 524 2.80 -2.34 -2.91
CA GLN A 524 2.68 -0.91 -2.74
C GLN A 524 4.00 -0.31 -2.26
N ALA A 525 4.52 0.64 -3.02
CA ALA A 525 5.69 1.43 -2.64
C ALA A 525 5.40 2.31 -1.41
N GLN A 526 6.35 2.30 -0.47
CA GLN A 526 6.40 3.12 0.73
C GLN A 526 7.74 3.85 0.73
N CYS A 527 7.71 5.18 0.71
CA CYS A 527 8.91 6.01 0.72
C CYS A 527 9.15 6.58 2.11
N LEU A 528 10.42 6.65 2.52
CA LEU A 528 10.81 7.31 3.76
C LEU A 528 10.65 8.82 3.62
N ASN A 529 9.78 9.42 4.45
CA ASN A 529 9.77 10.86 4.64
C ASN A 529 10.85 11.21 5.68
N ALA A 530 11.92 11.87 5.24
CA ALA A 530 13.05 12.23 6.09
C ALA A 530 12.69 13.20 7.22
N THR A 531 11.68 14.05 7.04
CA THR A 531 11.25 15.02 8.06
C THR A 531 10.47 14.37 9.19
N SER A 532 9.55 13.47 8.87
CA SER A 532 8.75 12.77 9.88
C SER A 532 9.34 11.44 10.33
N GLU A 533 10.41 11.00 9.67
CA GLU A 533 11.01 9.66 9.77
C GLU A 533 9.96 8.54 9.69
N ARG A 534 9.06 8.63 8.72
CA ARG A 534 7.98 7.64 8.54
C ARG A 534 7.87 7.21 7.09
N TYR A 535 7.62 5.93 6.89
CA TYR A 535 7.28 5.36 5.61
C TYR A 535 5.82 5.70 5.27
N GLN A 536 5.62 6.21 4.06
CA GLN A 536 4.30 6.59 3.55
C GLN A 536 4.14 6.17 2.09
N VAL A 537 2.91 5.90 1.69
CA VAL A 537 2.56 5.48 0.33
C VAL A 537 2.99 6.57 -0.65
N CYS A 538 3.80 6.21 -1.64
CA CYS A 538 4.39 7.15 -2.59
C CYS A 538 4.32 6.64 -4.04
N GLN A 539 4.68 7.51 -4.99
CA GLN A 539 5.09 7.06 -6.32
C GLN A 539 6.58 6.72 -6.25
N PRO A 540 6.99 5.49 -6.62
CA PRO A 540 8.37 5.02 -6.51
C PRO A 540 9.25 5.52 -7.67
N ASN A 541 9.32 6.84 -7.85
CA ASN A 541 10.22 7.48 -8.78
C ASN A 541 11.55 7.75 -8.08
N LEU A 542 12.66 7.34 -8.69
CA LEU A 542 14.00 7.68 -8.23
C LEU A 542 14.66 8.63 -9.22
N ASN A 543 15.22 9.69 -8.67
CA ASN A 543 16.12 10.59 -9.38
C ASN A 543 17.54 10.21 -8.98
N VAL A 544 18.36 9.80 -9.94
CA VAL A 544 19.76 9.43 -9.70
C VAL A 544 20.64 10.51 -10.30
N SER A 545 21.44 11.16 -9.46
CA SER A 545 22.35 12.24 -9.86
C SER A 545 23.65 12.12 -9.08
N LEU A 546 24.74 12.67 -9.61
CA LEU A 546 25.99 12.85 -8.86
C LEU A 546 25.89 14.00 -7.85
N ASN A 547 24.93 14.92 -8.05
CA ASN A 547 24.62 15.99 -7.11
C ASN A 547 23.50 15.54 -6.16
N SER A 548 23.78 15.54 -4.85
CA SER A 548 22.84 15.17 -3.79
C SER A 548 21.55 15.98 -3.83
N ASP A 549 21.60 17.27 -4.20
CA ASP A 549 20.43 18.15 -4.20
C ASP A 549 19.41 17.77 -5.29
N LEU A 550 19.86 17.05 -6.32
CA LEU A 550 19.06 16.59 -7.44
C LEU A 550 18.75 15.08 -7.36
N SER A 551 19.31 14.39 -6.37
CA SER A 551 19.16 12.94 -6.21
C SER A 551 18.11 12.63 -5.15
N SER A 552 17.39 11.52 -5.34
CA SER A 552 16.70 10.84 -4.25
C SER A 552 17.72 10.43 -3.17
N PRO A 553 17.35 10.36 -1.89
CA PRO A 553 18.26 10.03 -0.78
C PRO A 553 18.52 8.52 -0.69
N ILE A 554 18.99 7.94 -1.79
CA ILE A 554 19.34 6.52 -1.91
C ILE A 554 20.85 6.33 -1.79
N ALA A 555 21.28 5.22 -1.19
CA ALA A 555 22.64 4.74 -1.30
C ALA A 555 22.84 4.01 -2.64
N PHE A 556 23.98 4.25 -3.29
CA PHE A 556 24.34 3.53 -4.53
C PHE A 556 25.84 3.38 -4.72
N THR A 557 26.26 2.36 -5.47
CA THR A 557 27.66 2.08 -5.78
C THR A 557 27.85 1.61 -7.22
N HIS A 558 29.05 1.80 -7.77
CA HIS A 558 29.44 1.24 -9.07
C HIS A 558 29.93 -0.21 -8.96
N SER A 559 30.31 -0.67 -7.77
CA SER A 559 30.85 -2.02 -7.59
C SER A 559 29.75 -3.00 -7.21
N ALA A 560 29.69 -4.11 -7.94
CA ALA A 560 28.79 -5.22 -7.65
C ALA A 560 29.10 -5.89 -6.30
N SER A 561 30.36 -5.91 -5.86
CA SER A 561 30.74 -6.51 -4.57
C SER A 561 30.29 -5.66 -3.37
N SER A 562 30.39 -4.33 -3.47
CA SER A 562 30.04 -3.44 -2.35
C SER A 562 28.54 -3.20 -2.18
N ARG A 563 27.70 -3.66 -3.12
CA ARG A 563 26.26 -3.36 -3.13
C ARG A 563 25.53 -3.89 -1.90
N THR A 564 26.03 -4.97 -1.31
CA THR A 564 25.47 -5.60 -0.11
C THR A 564 25.59 -4.73 1.13
N PHE A 565 26.49 -3.75 1.11
CA PHE A 565 26.79 -2.86 2.24
C PHE A 565 26.16 -1.46 2.14
N LEU A 566 25.27 -1.24 1.16
CA LEU A 566 24.52 0.02 1.07
C LEU A 566 23.60 0.20 2.29
N ASP A 567 23.35 1.44 2.71
CA ASP A 567 22.50 1.77 3.89
C ASP A 567 22.97 1.12 5.20
N ILE A 568 24.29 0.87 5.30
CA ILE A 568 24.93 0.29 6.48
C ILE A 568 26.08 1.19 6.92
N ASP A 569 26.23 1.34 8.23
CA ASP A 569 27.42 1.97 8.81
C ASP A 569 28.45 0.89 9.14
N LEU A 570 29.47 0.76 8.28
CA LEU A 570 30.61 -0.14 8.51
C LEU A 570 31.75 0.54 9.26
N SER A 571 31.56 1.78 9.73
CA SER A 571 32.54 2.50 10.54
C SER A 571 32.46 2.17 12.03
N VAL A 572 31.53 1.30 12.43
CA VAL A 572 31.32 0.85 13.80
C VAL A 572 31.60 -0.64 13.95
N HIS A 573 31.82 -1.07 15.19
CA HIS A 573 31.97 -2.47 15.56
C HIS A 573 30.84 -3.35 15.00
N PRO A 574 31.09 -4.57 14.49
CA PRO A 574 30.05 -5.41 13.88
C PRO A 574 28.83 -5.71 14.75
N ARG A 575 29.03 -5.84 16.07
CA ARG A 575 27.93 -5.97 17.05
C ARG A 575 26.99 -4.75 17.12
N LEU A 576 27.43 -3.59 16.66
CA LEU A 576 26.67 -2.35 16.58
C LEU A 576 26.12 -2.08 15.17
N ILE A 577 26.50 -2.88 14.17
CA ILE A 577 25.98 -2.73 12.80
C ILE A 577 24.45 -2.93 12.82
N ARG A 578 23.75 -1.92 12.33
CA ARG A 578 22.32 -1.94 12.09
C ARG A 578 22.07 -1.53 10.63
N PRO A 579 21.56 -2.43 9.78
CA PRO A 579 21.13 -2.03 8.45
C PRO A 579 19.93 -1.09 8.57
N GLU A 580 19.90 -0.04 7.77
CA GLU A 580 18.76 0.85 7.67
C GLU A 580 17.85 0.42 6.51
N MET A 581 16.56 0.67 6.66
CA MET A 581 15.61 0.47 5.57
C MET A 581 15.92 1.45 4.42
N PRO A 582 15.93 0.99 3.16
CA PRO A 582 16.20 1.84 2.02
C PRO A 582 15.08 2.88 1.82
N TYR A 583 15.40 3.98 1.13
CA TYR A 583 14.45 5.08 0.87
C TYR A 583 13.10 4.61 0.32
N VAL A 584 13.09 3.60 -0.56
CA VAL A 584 11.88 2.98 -1.09
C VAL A 584 11.83 1.52 -0.66
N VAL A 585 10.75 1.14 0.01
CA VAL A 585 10.40 -0.24 0.38
C VAL A 585 9.08 -0.60 -0.31
N PHE A 586 8.92 -1.86 -0.72
CA PHE A 586 7.69 -2.35 -1.31
C PHE A 586 7.00 -3.32 -0.37
N VAL A 587 5.71 -3.10 -0.14
CA VAL A 587 4.90 -3.96 0.71
C VAL A 587 3.86 -4.69 -0.14
N CYS A 588 4.01 -6.00 -0.25
CA CYS A 588 3.16 -6.90 -1.02
C CYS A 588 1.98 -7.40 -0.16
N SER A 589 1.23 -6.48 0.43
CA SER A 589 0.18 -6.80 1.39
C SER A 589 -1.22 -6.54 0.85
N ARG A 590 -2.16 -7.37 1.29
CA ARG A 590 -3.61 -7.12 1.15
C ARG A 590 -4.20 -6.46 2.41
N LYS A 591 -3.36 -6.10 3.37
CA LYS A 591 -3.68 -5.34 4.58
C LYS A 591 -2.81 -4.10 4.69
N LEU A 592 -3.27 -3.13 5.49
CA LEU A 592 -2.47 -1.97 5.82
C LEU A 592 -1.25 -2.37 6.66
N VAL A 593 -0.06 -2.05 6.19
CA VAL A 593 1.19 -2.20 6.95
C VAL A 593 1.65 -0.82 7.41
N THR A 594 1.93 -0.68 8.71
CA THR A 594 2.30 0.60 9.30
C THR A 594 3.79 0.89 9.15
N SER A 595 4.17 2.18 9.20
CA SER A 595 5.58 2.56 9.21
C SER A 595 6.37 1.95 10.37
N ALA A 596 5.73 1.64 11.50
CA ALA A 596 6.40 1.01 12.63
C ALA A 596 6.77 -0.44 12.30
N MET A 597 5.85 -1.19 11.68
CA MET A 597 6.11 -2.56 11.21
C MET A 597 7.24 -2.59 10.17
N ILE A 598 7.25 -1.65 9.23
CA ILE A 598 8.34 -1.55 8.23
C ILE A 598 9.69 -1.31 8.91
N LYS A 599 9.76 -0.40 9.88
CA LYS A 599 11.00 -0.14 10.63
C LYS A 599 11.41 -1.33 11.50
N GLN A 600 10.46 -2.11 12.00
CA GLN A 600 10.73 -3.27 12.86
C GLN A 600 11.44 -4.41 12.11
N ALA A 601 11.25 -4.51 10.80
CA ALA A 601 11.82 -5.59 10.00
C ALA A 601 13.38 -5.63 9.99
N THR A 602 14.06 -4.57 10.45
CA THR A 602 15.52 -4.57 10.65
C THR A 602 15.96 -5.04 12.04
N GLU A 603 15.05 -5.12 13.03
CA GLU A 603 15.38 -5.47 14.42
C GLU A 603 15.83 -6.93 14.59
N SER A 604 15.38 -7.81 13.69
CA SER A 604 15.74 -9.23 13.67
C SER A 604 17.16 -9.47 13.13
N VAL A 605 17.76 -8.50 12.42
CA VAL A 605 19.09 -8.65 11.82
C VAL A 605 20.17 -8.50 12.90
N ARG A 606 20.95 -9.57 13.09
CA ARG A 606 22.03 -9.63 14.08
C ARG A 606 23.28 -10.19 13.45
N ALA A 607 24.42 -9.63 13.84
CA ALA A 607 25.72 -10.17 13.46
C ALA A 607 25.85 -11.61 13.98
N PRO A 608 26.23 -12.58 13.12
CA PRO A 608 26.56 -13.91 13.58
C PRO A 608 27.80 -13.85 14.49
N VAL A 609 27.93 -14.85 15.37
CA VAL A 609 29.17 -15.06 16.13
C VAL A 609 30.18 -15.70 15.16
N SER A 610 31.34 -15.08 14.99
CA SER A 610 32.42 -15.60 14.18
C SER A 610 33.08 -16.79 14.88
N THR A 611 33.11 -17.93 14.21
CA THR A 611 33.83 -19.13 14.67
C THR A 611 35.25 -19.21 14.10
N GLU A 612 35.72 -18.18 13.40
CA GLU A 612 37.03 -18.15 12.77
C GLU A 612 38.13 -17.93 13.80
N ASN A 613 39.33 -18.46 13.55
CA ASN A 613 40.45 -18.32 14.49
C ASN A 613 41.05 -16.91 14.51
N TYR A 614 40.80 -16.11 13.47
CA TYR A 614 41.31 -14.77 13.32
C TYR A 614 40.23 -13.81 12.85
N VAL A 615 40.51 -12.53 13.02
CA VAL A 615 39.69 -11.37 12.66
C VAL A 615 40.57 -10.32 12.02
N PHE A 616 39.99 -9.38 11.31
CA PHE A 616 40.70 -8.22 10.78
C PHE A 616 40.40 -6.96 11.59
N PHE A 617 41.40 -6.11 11.76
CA PHE A 617 41.21 -4.74 12.24
C PHE A 617 42.05 -3.79 11.37
N ARG A 618 41.78 -2.49 11.48
CA ARG A 618 42.40 -1.48 10.61
C ARG A 618 43.62 -0.85 11.27
N VAL A 619 44.61 -0.55 10.44
CA VAL A 619 45.79 0.24 10.81
C VAL A 619 46.10 1.22 9.67
N ALA A 620 46.50 2.45 9.98
CA ALA A 620 47.02 3.38 8.99
C ALA A 620 48.56 3.34 8.98
N VAL A 621 49.17 3.29 7.81
CA VAL A 621 50.63 3.30 7.60
C VAL A 621 50.96 4.39 6.60
N PHE A 622 51.48 5.50 7.10
CA PHE A 622 51.97 6.61 6.29
C PHE A 622 53.46 6.37 6.04
N ARG A 623 53.81 5.91 4.83
CA ARG A 623 55.19 5.72 4.36
C ARG A 623 55.24 5.92 2.84
N ALA A 624 56.36 6.40 2.30
CA ALA A 624 56.63 6.28 0.86
C ALA A 624 56.75 4.77 0.51
N ILE A 625 55.73 4.24 -0.17
CA ILE A 625 55.55 2.80 -0.35
C ILE A 625 56.60 2.24 -1.32
N ASP A 626 57.66 1.61 -0.78
CA ASP A 626 58.44 0.60 -1.51
C ASP A 626 57.81 -0.79 -1.28
N SER A 627 57.94 -1.68 -2.26
CA SER A 627 57.14 -2.91 -2.41
C SER A 627 57.39 -4.05 -1.39
N ASN A 628 58.21 -3.86 -0.35
CA ASN A 628 58.71 -4.93 0.53
C ASN A 628 58.49 -4.67 2.06
N TYR A 629 57.32 -4.16 2.47
CA TYR A 629 56.96 -4.07 3.90
C TYR A 629 56.12 -5.28 4.36
N GLN A 630 56.28 -5.68 5.62
CA GLN A 630 55.56 -6.78 6.29
C GLN A 630 55.00 -6.28 7.63
N ILE A 631 53.87 -6.83 8.09
CA ILE A 631 53.26 -6.50 9.39
C ILE A 631 53.35 -7.71 10.30
N GLU A 632 54.05 -7.56 11.41
CA GLU A 632 54.13 -8.56 12.48
C GLU A 632 53.14 -8.20 13.58
N VAL A 633 52.39 -9.22 14.01
CA VAL A 633 51.40 -9.12 15.09
C VAL A 633 51.84 -10.03 16.21
N SER A 634 52.07 -9.46 17.39
CA SER A 634 52.52 -10.17 18.58
C SER A 634 51.44 -10.12 19.67
N PRO A 635 50.74 -11.23 19.98
CA PRO A 635 49.84 -11.29 21.13
C PRO A 635 50.60 -11.02 22.44
N SER A 636 50.00 -10.28 23.37
CA SER A 636 50.66 -9.95 24.65
C SER A 636 50.72 -11.12 25.63
N SER A 637 49.92 -12.17 25.42
CA SER A 637 49.94 -13.40 26.23
C SER A 637 50.37 -14.60 25.37
N SER A 638 51.33 -15.37 25.89
CA SER A 638 51.79 -16.62 25.25
C SER A 638 50.69 -17.65 25.06
N ASP A 639 49.63 -17.59 25.87
CA ASP A 639 48.50 -18.52 25.82
C ASP A 639 47.59 -18.29 24.60
N ILE A 640 47.71 -17.14 23.95
CA ILE A 640 46.95 -16.78 22.74
C ILE A 640 47.69 -17.27 21.48
N GLY A 641 49.02 -17.28 21.51
CA GLY A 641 49.87 -17.81 20.43
C GLY A 641 51.18 -17.04 20.23
N PRO A 642 52.10 -17.56 19.41
CA PRO A 642 53.35 -16.88 19.08
C PRO A 642 53.11 -15.69 18.13
N PRO A 643 54.08 -14.76 18.00
CA PRO A 643 54.06 -13.75 16.96
C PRO A 643 53.92 -14.38 15.58
N PHE A 644 53.11 -13.77 14.72
CA PHE A 644 52.91 -14.20 13.35
C PHE A 644 52.97 -13.01 12.39
N LEU A 645 53.31 -13.29 11.14
CA LEU A 645 53.22 -12.31 10.07
C LEU A 645 51.78 -12.29 9.59
N SER A 646 51.11 -11.15 9.74
CA SER A 646 49.80 -10.95 9.12
C SER A 646 49.97 -10.96 7.62
N SER A 647 49.19 -11.78 6.90
CA SER A 647 49.16 -11.68 5.45
C SER A 647 48.67 -10.28 5.09
N ILE A 648 49.57 -9.45 4.58
CA ILE A 648 49.18 -8.28 3.80
C ILE A 648 48.69 -8.87 2.47
N GLU A 649 47.49 -9.46 2.45
CA GLU A 649 46.70 -9.30 1.23
C GLU A 649 46.73 -7.79 1.01
N LYS A 650 47.15 -7.33 -0.18
CA LYS A 650 47.35 -5.91 -0.48
C LYS A 650 46.01 -5.17 -0.35
N ALA A 651 45.64 -4.93 0.89
CA ALA A 651 44.64 -4.06 1.42
C ALA A 651 45.22 -2.65 1.32
N ALA A 652 45.75 -2.25 0.16
CA ALA A 652 45.60 -0.86 -0.18
C ALA A 652 44.09 -0.71 -0.30
N SER A 653 43.45 -0.11 0.72
CA SER A 653 42.06 0.29 0.55
C SER A 653 41.98 0.99 -0.80
N ALA A 654 41.08 0.53 -1.67
CA ALA A 654 40.95 1.10 -3.02
C ALA A 654 40.66 2.62 -2.97
N PHE A 655 40.30 3.12 -1.79
CA PHE A 655 39.93 4.49 -1.50
C PHE A 655 40.98 5.26 -0.68
N ASP A 656 41.79 4.61 0.16
CA ASP A 656 42.92 5.23 0.87
C ASP A 656 44.13 4.28 0.92
N PRO A 657 45.21 4.57 0.17
CA PRO A 657 46.36 3.67 0.07
C PRO A 657 47.13 3.49 1.40
N ASN A 658 46.86 4.31 2.42
CA ASN A 658 47.55 4.23 3.71
C ASN A 658 46.88 3.26 4.69
N ILE A 659 45.61 2.90 4.50
CA ILE A 659 44.92 1.99 5.44
C ILE A 659 45.13 0.55 5.02
N VAL A 660 45.58 -0.28 5.95
CA VAL A 660 45.83 -1.71 5.80
C VAL A 660 45.00 -2.52 6.80
N PHE A 661 44.54 -3.69 6.40
CA PHE A 661 43.86 -4.65 7.28
C PHE A 661 44.86 -5.64 7.86
N VAL A 662 44.83 -5.78 9.18
CA VAL A 662 45.77 -6.59 9.95
C VAL A 662 45.01 -7.72 10.63
N GLN A 663 45.50 -8.95 10.48
CA GLN A 663 44.95 -10.13 11.14
C GLN A 663 45.31 -10.12 12.62
N ALA A 664 44.34 -10.41 13.48
CA ALA A 664 44.53 -10.63 14.90
C ALA A 664 43.83 -11.93 15.34
N PRO A 665 44.24 -12.56 16.45
CA PRO A 665 43.47 -13.64 17.06
C PRO A 665 42.04 -13.19 17.35
N ASN A 666 41.06 -14.06 17.08
CA ASN A 666 39.65 -13.71 17.23
C ASN A 666 39.27 -13.52 18.72
N PRO A 667 38.93 -12.29 19.18
CA PRO A 667 38.57 -12.06 20.58
C PRO A 667 37.26 -12.72 20.99
N GLU A 668 36.41 -13.18 20.05
CA GLU A 668 35.22 -13.96 20.40
C GLU A 668 35.57 -15.35 20.97
N LEU A 669 36.76 -15.88 20.66
CA LEU A 669 37.25 -17.15 21.19
C LEU A 669 37.98 -17.01 22.54
N HIS A 670 38.22 -15.77 23.00
CA HIS A 670 38.96 -15.46 24.23
C HIS A 670 38.14 -14.58 25.18
N ARG A 671 37.67 -15.13 26.30
CA ARG A 671 36.72 -14.45 27.23
C ARG A 671 37.15 -13.08 27.77
N GLY A 672 38.44 -12.73 27.70
CA GLY A 672 38.97 -11.43 28.17
C GLY A 672 39.39 -10.48 27.04
N GLY A 673 39.06 -10.80 25.78
CA GLY A 673 39.61 -10.12 24.61
C GLY A 673 41.05 -10.51 24.32
N VAL A 674 41.64 -9.80 23.36
CA VAL A 674 43.00 -10.04 22.85
C VAL A 674 43.73 -8.71 22.77
N ARG A 675 44.86 -8.62 23.46
CA ARG A 675 45.82 -7.52 23.29
C ARG A 675 46.89 -7.93 22.28
N VAL A 676 47.08 -7.12 21.24
CA VAL A 676 48.14 -7.34 20.24
C VAL A 676 49.04 -6.12 20.11
N ARG A 677 50.32 -6.37 19.87
CA ARG A 677 51.30 -5.35 19.46
C ARG A 677 51.54 -5.48 17.96
N VAL A 678 51.42 -4.36 17.25
CA VAL A 678 51.67 -4.28 15.79
C VAL A 678 53.06 -3.69 15.54
N SER A 679 53.83 -4.30 14.66
CA SER A 679 55.16 -3.83 14.26
C SER A 679 55.32 -3.88 12.74
N ILE A 680 55.97 -2.86 12.17
CA ILE A 680 56.24 -2.76 10.74
C ILE A 680 57.68 -3.23 10.45
N LEU A 681 57.82 -4.14 9.48
CA LEU A 681 59.10 -4.67 9.03
C LEU A 681 59.37 -4.26 7.58
N SER A 682 60.63 -4.00 7.24
CA SER A 682 61.12 -3.80 5.87
C SER A 682 62.27 -4.76 5.62
N ASN A 683 62.18 -5.58 4.57
CA ASN A 683 63.16 -6.63 4.27
C ASN A 683 63.49 -7.52 5.50
N GLY A 684 62.48 -7.84 6.31
CA GLY A 684 62.63 -8.67 7.52
C GLY A 684 63.16 -7.95 8.78
N ASN A 685 63.50 -6.66 8.70
CA ASN A 685 63.96 -5.87 9.85
C ASN A 685 62.87 -4.91 10.35
N ARG A 686 62.63 -4.87 11.66
CA ARG A 686 61.70 -3.90 12.28
C ARG A 686 62.17 -2.47 12.05
N ILE A 687 61.25 -1.62 11.62
CA ILE A 687 61.49 -0.19 11.37
C ILE A 687 60.97 0.61 12.55
N ASN A 688 61.69 1.69 12.90
CA ASN A 688 61.23 2.61 13.94
C ASN A 688 60.24 3.63 13.34
N CYS A 689 58.95 3.41 13.55
CA CYS A 689 57.90 4.32 13.13
C CYS A 689 57.33 5.07 14.33
N GLN A 690 56.98 6.34 14.15
CA GLN A 690 56.23 7.07 15.17
C GLN A 690 54.78 6.56 15.17
N VAL A 691 54.37 5.91 16.26
CA VAL A 691 53.01 5.39 16.41
C VAL A 691 52.12 6.43 17.09
N LYS A 692 50.97 6.69 16.49
CA LYS A 692 49.92 7.56 17.01
C LYS A 692 48.64 6.75 17.23
N CYS A 693 48.02 6.95 18.38
CA CYS A 693 46.72 6.39 18.73
C CYS A 693 45.65 7.48 18.61
N THR A 694 44.59 7.18 17.86
CA THR A 694 43.45 8.06 17.62
C THR A 694 42.32 7.75 18.59
N GLU A 695 41.95 8.71 19.43
CA GLU A 695 40.83 8.59 20.36
C GLU A 695 39.48 8.74 19.63
N LYS A 696 38.38 8.40 20.33
CA LYS A 696 37.02 8.50 19.77
C LYS A 696 36.62 9.93 19.37
N ASP A 697 37.23 10.95 19.97
CA ASP A 697 37.02 12.35 19.63
C ASP A 697 37.87 12.83 18.43
N GLY A 698 38.71 11.95 17.87
CA GLY A 698 39.63 12.24 16.78
C GLY A 698 40.96 12.82 17.22
N SER A 699 41.20 13.01 18.52
CA SER A 699 42.50 13.46 19.02
C SER A 699 43.55 12.36 18.89
N MET A 700 44.77 12.74 18.53
CA MET A 700 45.87 11.80 18.31
C MET A 700 46.97 12.02 19.34
N HIS A 701 47.45 10.95 19.98
CA HIS A 701 48.56 10.98 20.92
C HIS A 701 49.58 9.88 20.62
N SER A 702 50.82 10.01 21.10
CA SER A 702 51.85 8.98 20.89
C SER A 702 51.59 7.76 21.76
N CYS A 703 51.74 6.55 21.22
CA CYS A 703 51.48 5.30 21.94
C CYS A 703 52.45 4.16 21.56
N SER A 704 52.32 2.99 22.19
CA SER A 704 53.25 1.86 22.08
C SER A 704 53.04 0.95 20.86
N GLY A 705 52.01 1.21 20.03
CA GLY A 705 51.61 0.31 18.95
C GLY A 705 50.85 -0.94 19.43
N GLU A 706 50.33 -0.90 20.66
CA GLU A 706 49.45 -1.93 21.22
C GLU A 706 47.98 -1.52 21.04
N VAL A 707 47.12 -2.52 20.81
CA VAL A 707 45.68 -2.34 20.71
C VAL A 707 44.97 -3.48 21.43
N ASP A 708 43.98 -3.11 22.24
CA ASP A 708 43.04 -4.02 22.88
C ASP A 708 41.84 -4.27 21.96
N LEU A 709 41.68 -5.53 21.54
CA LEU A 709 40.58 -5.99 20.72
C LEU A 709 39.63 -6.85 21.56
N HIS A 710 38.33 -6.58 21.46
CA HIS A 710 37.32 -7.29 22.25
C HIS A 710 36.05 -7.51 21.44
N SER A 711 35.31 -8.60 21.72
CA SER A 711 34.02 -8.91 21.10
C SER A 711 32.93 -7.89 21.44
N GLU A 712 32.94 -7.42 22.69
CA GLU A 712 32.15 -6.29 23.18
C GLU A 712 32.74 -4.93 22.75
N SER A 713 31.95 -4.16 22.00
CA SER A 713 32.35 -2.87 21.41
C SER A 713 32.84 -1.81 22.41
N HIS A 714 32.35 -1.82 23.65
CA HIS A 714 32.73 -0.84 24.66
C HIS A 714 34.08 -1.14 25.32
N LEU A 715 34.59 -2.38 25.16
CA LEU A 715 35.89 -2.83 25.68
C LEU A 715 36.97 -2.84 24.60
N SER A 716 36.59 -2.77 23.32
CA SER A 716 37.52 -2.76 22.19
C SER A 716 37.98 -1.34 21.86
N GLN A 717 39.28 -1.16 21.64
CA GLN A 717 39.87 0.12 21.20
C GLN A 717 39.75 0.33 19.68
N GLU A 718 39.70 -0.75 18.92
CA GLU A 718 39.44 -0.75 17.47
C GLU A 718 38.31 -1.72 17.13
N ASP A 719 37.62 -1.46 16.02
CA ASP A 719 36.56 -2.32 15.53
C ASP A 719 37.14 -3.62 14.92
N VAL A 720 36.53 -4.75 15.27
CA VAL A 720 37.02 -6.09 14.91
C VAL A 720 36.09 -6.70 13.88
N PHE A 721 36.58 -6.99 12.68
CA PHE A 721 35.78 -7.40 11.52
C PHE A 721 36.03 -8.86 11.11
N THR A 722 35.02 -9.49 10.51
CA THR A 722 35.03 -10.88 10.04
C THR A 722 36.02 -11.09 8.88
N SER A 723 36.39 -12.34 8.56
CA SER A 723 37.29 -12.62 7.44
C SER A 723 36.66 -12.57 6.04
N ASP A 724 35.38 -12.16 5.91
CA ASP A 724 34.74 -12.03 4.60
C ASP A 724 35.49 -11.05 3.69
N ALA A 725 36.12 -11.60 2.65
CA ALA A 725 36.92 -10.88 1.68
C ALA A 725 36.12 -9.82 0.90
N HIS A 726 34.79 -9.97 0.77
CA HIS A 726 33.95 -9.01 0.05
C HIS A 726 33.75 -7.72 0.85
N SER A 727 33.77 -7.80 2.18
CA SER A 727 33.58 -6.67 3.08
C SER A 727 34.83 -5.79 3.22
N LEU A 728 36.03 -6.39 3.14
CA LEU A 728 37.30 -5.72 3.42
C LEU A 728 37.44 -4.34 2.73
N PRO A 729 37.18 -4.18 1.41
CA PRO A 729 37.43 -2.91 0.72
C PRO A 729 36.57 -1.73 1.20
N VAL A 730 35.48 -1.99 1.93
CA VAL A 730 34.50 -0.98 2.37
C VAL A 730 34.42 -0.83 3.88
N LEU A 731 35.17 -1.62 4.66
CA LEU A 731 35.24 -1.49 6.11
C LEU A 731 35.70 -0.07 6.50
N GLY A 732 35.00 0.54 7.45
CA GLY A 732 35.27 1.90 7.90
C GLY A 732 34.44 2.99 7.23
N TRP A 733 33.73 2.68 6.15
CA TRP A 733 32.81 3.61 5.51
C TRP A 733 31.43 3.59 6.18
N ASN A 734 30.89 4.78 6.42
CA ASN A 734 29.45 4.95 6.64
C ASN A 734 28.77 5.12 5.27
N MET A 735 28.16 4.05 4.76
CA MET A 735 27.58 3.97 3.42
C MET A 735 26.07 4.29 3.40
N ARG A 736 25.62 5.15 4.30
CA ARG A 736 24.20 5.53 4.41
C ARG A 736 23.85 6.73 3.54
N GLY A 737 22.73 6.63 2.83
CA GLY A 737 22.23 7.69 1.97
C GLY A 737 23.15 7.98 0.77
N HIS A 738 23.03 9.18 0.20
CA HIS A 738 23.74 9.56 -1.02
C HIS A 738 25.27 9.47 -0.85
N PRO A 739 26.03 8.95 -1.85
CA PRO A 739 27.47 8.73 -1.74
C PRO A 739 28.32 9.94 -1.37
N SER A 740 27.86 11.17 -1.69
CA SER A 740 28.56 12.40 -1.28
C SER A 740 28.58 12.63 0.23
N PHE A 741 27.72 11.95 1.00
CA PHE A 741 27.68 12.05 2.45
C PHE A 741 28.48 10.96 3.14
N TRP A 742 28.98 9.97 2.40
CA TRP A 742 29.72 8.87 2.98
C TRP A 742 31.01 9.37 3.60
N ARG A 743 31.27 8.93 4.83
CA ARG A 743 32.46 9.30 5.60
C ARG A 743 33.24 8.04 5.95
N HIS A 744 34.55 8.18 5.98
CA HIS A 744 35.45 7.11 6.38
C HIS A 744 36.03 7.40 7.77
N LYS A 745 35.98 6.43 8.69
CA LYS A 745 36.55 6.55 10.04
C LYS A 745 38.02 6.15 10.05
N MET A 746 38.87 7.03 10.60
CA MET A 746 40.30 6.75 10.76
C MET A 746 40.54 5.62 11.77
N PRO A 747 41.53 4.73 11.52
CA PRO A 747 41.88 3.67 12.48
C PRO A 747 42.47 4.21 13.79
N PHE A 748 42.38 3.40 14.84
CA PHE A 748 42.99 3.66 16.15
C PHE A 748 44.51 3.78 16.03
N LEU A 749 45.19 2.82 15.39
CA LEU A 749 46.64 2.88 15.21
C LEU A 749 47.02 3.51 13.87
N SER A 750 47.92 4.50 13.93
CA SER A 750 48.59 5.07 12.77
C SER A 750 50.11 5.06 12.94
N PHE A 751 50.81 4.58 11.93
CA PHE A 751 52.26 4.45 11.89
C PHE A 751 52.82 5.46 10.89
N HIS A 752 53.66 6.37 11.36
CA HIS A 752 54.39 7.32 10.53
C HIS A 752 55.82 6.82 10.39
N CYS A 753 56.07 6.20 9.24
CA CYS A 753 57.35 5.66 8.81
C CYS A 753 57.83 6.40 7.54
#